data_AF-A0A0J1F719-F1
#
_entry.id   AF-A0A0J1F719-F1
#
_cell.length_a   1.000
_cell.length_b   1.000
_cell.length_c   1.000
_cell.angle_alpha   90.00
_cell.angle_beta   90.00
_cell.angle_gamma   90.00
#
_symmetry.space_group_name_H-M   'P 1'
#
loop_
_entity.id
_entity.type
_entity.pdbx_description
1 polymer ?
#
loop_
_entity_poly.entity_id
_entity_poly.type
_entity_poly.pdbx_seq_one_letter_code
_entity_poly.pdbx_strand_id
1 'polypeptide(L)'
;MSVDKVFRQRMRGTHFLLTVMLAAVFCFSFAPRVFAATTSFDTASTAVLPGSIAGTDRIGTAIKIAQAGWPDGSQNVLVVPADRANLVDALSAAPLAGQLKAPILVTYKSGLDSRVAAEITALQATHIYAIGALSPAVVNSLKGIAGASVIPLQGASRTDTAALVAKQLTGSRGSFVVGYNGIPDALSASSYAAANGYAILIANPNGTLPSSEAPFTGAGVYVLGGPSLVADIPGATRLAGTDRYATNEKIITGLTFKYDKVYLANGETMVDALAGSSLAAQTDSPMVLVNSDTTKPIPANVSKEFTYGTQVIGLGGSGVVPASLLNLAQQAAGTVVSAAPVSVTTKAGQAPVLPATVTATMSDGTTQSVAVTWASVASSVYAAPGTFAVSGEIARSAVKAKANVVVTGSAPTLTGLPPVSIATTVGNPPVLPATLTATMSDGTTRVVAVTWSNVAPSQYASAGTFVVVGRVADSTLTATATVTVTVTSVKPVYYGSDSGTGSSPFTPDFYIGQLGYGTHEHFDPSSGGDDHSGSYFNGSGAAKATWIYGYWLVSGLSAAPKGITAAAWGQKQAQVAYQAFQDLSKYYGSKVKPVVFVDVEDCGGGLDAKDYTNNQQIYTSFVNWLRQNSTVKVGTYSSPSEWGSLTMGSNFAPLTPGYYWVADYPDVGGHPDQNALTPSNPFWVNFPQTSEQAEIWQFEGTPDYNVARVLP
;
A
#
# COMPACT_ATOMS: atom_id res chain seq x y z
N MET A 1 75.95 -40.64 1.92
CA MET A 1 77.41 -40.54 2.12
C MET A 1 77.83 -39.18 1.58
N SER A 2 78.02 -38.19 2.47
CA SER A 2 79.33 -37.78 3.02
C SER A 2 80.09 -36.91 2.01
N VAL A 3 79.95 -35.58 2.08
CA VAL A 3 80.81 -34.64 2.84
C VAL A 3 82.16 -34.37 2.16
N ASP A 4 82.36 -33.07 1.91
CA ASP A 4 83.55 -32.30 1.50
C ASP A 4 84.93 -32.83 1.90
N LYS A 5 85.92 -32.65 1.00
CA LYS A 5 87.34 -32.38 1.34
C LYS A 5 87.97 -31.47 0.28
N VAL A 6 88.25 -30.19 0.58
CA VAL A 6 89.49 -29.63 1.19
C VAL A 6 90.64 -29.49 0.18
N PHE A 7 91.14 -28.25 -0.04
CA PHE A 7 92.53 -27.89 0.30
C PHE A 7 92.82 -26.38 0.23
N ARG A 8 93.51 -25.87 1.26
CA ARG A 8 94.03 -24.50 1.45
C ARG A 8 95.55 -24.45 1.23
N GLN A 9 96.11 -23.28 0.94
CA GLN A 9 97.42 -22.83 1.45
C GLN A 9 97.36 -21.29 1.63
N ARG A 10 97.38 -20.76 2.87
CA ARG A 10 98.49 -20.48 3.81
C ARG A 10 99.22 -19.16 3.53
N MET A 11 99.03 -18.16 4.40
CA MET A 11 100.13 -17.58 5.20
C MET A 11 99.60 -16.91 6.49
N ARG A 12 100.50 -16.81 7.46
CA ARG A 12 100.36 -16.73 8.93
C ARG A 12 99.90 -15.36 9.48
N GLY A 13 99.27 -15.37 10.66
CA GLY A 13 99.15 -14.20 11.54
C GLY A 13 97.99 -14.30 12.54
N THR A 14 98.30 -14.47 13.82
CA THR A 14 97.45 -14.83 14.95
C THR A 14 96.67 -13.66 15.59
N HIS A 15 95.40 -13.93 15.96
CA HIS A 15 94.56 -13.39 17.08
C HIS A 15 94.29 -11.87 17.16
N PHE A 16 93.12 -11.33 17.54
CA PHE A 16 91.75 -11.77 17.79
C PHE A 16 90.98 -10.44 18.10
N LEU A 17 89.67 -10.39 17.77
CA LEU A 17 88.63 -9.46 18.24
C LEU A 17 88.35 -8.09 17.57
N LEU A 18 87.14 -8.11 16.97
CA LEU A 18 86.01 -7.17 17.13
C LEU A 18 85.88 -5.95 16.20
N THR A 19 85.14 -6.19 15.11
CA THR A 19 83.90 -5.52 14.67
C THR A 19 83.77 -4.00 14.80
N VAL A 20 83.48 -3.31 13.68
CA VAL A 20 82.25 -2.51 13.42
C VAL A 20 82.43 -1.55 12.20
N MET A 21 81.40 -1.53 11.34
CA MET A 21 80.98 -0.47 10.38
C MET A 21 81.56 -0.31 8.96
N LEU A 22 80.61 -0.07 8.04
CA LEU A 22 80.68 0.56 6.70
C LEU A 22 81.45 -0.24 5.61
N ALA A 23 81.10 -0.29 4.32
CA ALA A 23 80.21 0.52 3.48
C ALA A 23 79.77 -0.30 2.25
N ALA A 24 78.76 0.22 1.56
CA ALA A 24 78.18 -0.23 0.30
C ALA A 24 79.18 -0.42 -0.85
N VAL A 25 78.92 -1.39 -1.75
CA VAL A 25 78.95 -1.20 -3.22
C VAL A 25 77.99 -2.22 -3.88
N PHE A 26 77.17 -1.70 -4.78
CA PHE A 26 76.19 -2.33 -5.67
C PHE A 26 76.72 -3.50 -6.52
N CYS A 27 75.90 -4.55 -6.69
CA CYS A 27 75.85 -5.31 -7.94
C CYS A 27 74.47 -5.92 -8.19
N PHE A 28 74.01 -5.80 -9.44
CA PHE A 28 72.66 -6.06 -9.96
C PHE A 28 72.16 -7.50 -9.79
N SER A 29 70.86 -7.67 -9.50
CA SER A 29 70.03 -8.71 -10.12
C SER A 29 68.54 -8.36 -10.03
N PHE A 30 67.85 -8.61 -11.15
CA PHE A 30 66.48 -8.25 -11.47
C PHE A 30 65.43 -8.91 -10.55
N ALA A 31 64.45 -8.12 -10.10
CA ALA A 31 63.14 -8.60 -9.64
C ALA A 31 62.04 -7.66 -10.19
N PRO A 32 60.84 -8.18 -10.52
CA PRO A 32 59.81 -7.42 -11.22
C PRO A 32 59.23 -6.32 -10.34
N ARG A 33 59.09 -5.11 -10.91
CA ARG A 33 58.40 -3.99 -10.27
C ARG A 33 56.89 -4.26 -10.24
N VAL A 34 56.39 -4.63 -9.06
CA VAL A 34 54.99 -4.37 -8.72
C VAL A 34 54.89 -2.86 -8.48
N PHE A 35 54.17 -2.15 -9.34
CA PHE A 35 53.68 -0.82 -9.00
C PHE A 35 52.65 -1.00 -7.88
N ALA A 36 53.11 -0.89 -6.63
CA ALA A 36 52.22 -0.59 -5.52
C ALA A 36 51.77 0.86 -5.73
N ALA A 37 50.58 1.02 -6.29
CA ALA A 37 49.85 2.28 -6.16
C ALA A 37 49.66 2.50 -4.65
N THR A 38 50.48 3.36 -4.06
CA THR A 38 50.22 3.95 -2.76
C THR A 38 48.96 4.76 -2.90
N THR A 39 47.81 4.16 -2.63
CA THR A 39 46.61 4.92 -2.28
C THR A 39 46.92 5.57 -0.95
N SER A 40 47.37 6.82 -1.00
CA SER A 40 47.18 7.72 0.14
C SER A 40 45.68 7.76 0.38
N PHE A 41 45.24 7.11 1.47
CA PHE A 41 43.91 7.37 1.99
C PHE A 41 43.96 8.81 2.49
N ASP A 42 43.47 9.71 1.65
CA ASP A 42 43.17 11.07 2.04
C ASP A 42 42.12 10.98 3.14
N THR A 43 42.52 11.17 4.40
CA THR A 43 41.59 11.22 5.54
C THR A 43 40.86 12.56 5.51
N ALA A 44 40.02 12.77 4.51
CA ALA A 44 39.02 13.81 4.52
C ALA A 44 37.77 13.29 5.27
N SER A 45 37.89 13.15 6.59
CA SER A 45 36.71 13.15 7.46
C SER A 45 36.27 14.60 7.62
N THR A 46 35.41 15.07 6.72
CA THR A 46 34.66 16.33 6.91
C THR A 46 33.40 16.10 7.74
N ALA A 47 33.51 15.34 8.83
CA ALA A 47 32.50 15.36 9.87
C ALA A 47 32.53 16.75 10.51
N VAL A 48 31.55 17.59 10.17
CA VAL A 48 31.33 18.89 10.81
C VAL A 48 31.39 18.67 12.33
N LEU A 49 32.43 19.24 12.96
CA LEU A 49 32.60 19.19 14.42
C LEU A 49 31.34 19.79 15.08
N PRO A 50 30.94 19.30 16.26
CA PRO A 50 29.88 19.95 17.00
C PRO A 50 30.32 21.39 17.32
N GLY A 51 29.40 22.34 17.20
CA GLY A 51 29.72 23.76 17.35
C GLY A 51 30.13 24.09 18.78
N SER A 52 31.12 24.95 18.96
CA SER A 52 31.34 25.64 20.24
C SER A 52 31.05 27.13 20.05
N ILE A 53 30.39 27.73 21.03
CA ILE A 53 30.19 29.17 21.13
C ILE A 53 31.15 29.65 22.21
N ALA A 54 32.25 30.28 21.78
CA ALA A 54 33.34 30.65 22.67
C ALA A 54 33.96 31.99 22.26
N GLY A 55 34.28 32.81 23.26
CA GLY A 55 35.18 33.96 23.11
C GLY A 55 36.55 33.67 23.72
N THR A 56 37.40 34.69 23.74
CA THR A 56 38.75 34.63 24.35
C THR A 56 38.71 34.52 25.88
N ASP A 57 37.60 34.96 26.49
CA ASP A 57 37.35 34.93 27.93
C ASP A 57 35.83 34.83 28.18
N ARG A 58 35.41 34.85 29.46
CA ARG A 58 33.99 34.77 29.86
C ARG A 58 33.13 35.91 29.31
N ILE A 59 33.71 37.10 29.13
CA ILE A 59 33.00 38.26 28.56
C ILE A 59 32.74 37.99 27.08
N GLY A 60 33.79 37.60 26.36
CA GLY A 60 33.71 37.26 24.94
C GLY A 60 32.77 36.08 24.67
N THR A 61 32.75 35.06 25.53
CA THR A 61 31.81 33.94 25.41
C THR A 61 30.36 34.40 25.58
N ALA A 62 30.06 35.21 26.60
CA ALA A 62 28.70 35.75 26.79
C ALA A 62 28.25 36.63 25.59
N ILE A 63 29.16 37.43 25.03
CA ILE A 63 28.91 38.20 23.80
C ILE A 63 28.64 37.26 22.62
N LYS A 64 29.42 36.20 22.43
CA LYS A 64 29.20 35.22 21.35
C LYS A 64 27.87 34.47 21.50
N ILE A 65 27.47 34.18 22.73
CA ILE A 65 26.14 33.62 23.05
C ILE A 65 25.04 34.62 22.68
N ALA A 66 25.21 35.91 23.00
CA ALA A 66 24.26 36.96 22.61
C ALA A 66 24.13 37.07 21.07
N GLN A 67 25.26 37.09 20.35
CA GLN A 67 25.27 37.15 18.89
C GLN A 67 24.62 35.93 18.24
N ALA A 68 24.79 34.74 18.83
CA ALA A 68 24.19 33.51 18.33
C ALA A 68 22.67 33.42 18.59
N GLY A 69 22.20 33.96 19.72
CA GLY A 69 20.78 33.90 20.12
C GLY A 69 19.93 35.07 19.65
N TRP A 70 20.54 36.22 19.34
CA TRP A 70 19.86 37.47 18.99
C TRP A 70 20.51 38.14 17.78
N PRO A 71 20.57 37.47 16.61
CA PRO A 71 21.21 38.01 15.41
C PRO A 71 20.54 39.29 14.89
N ASP A 72 19.26 39.47 15.20
CA ASP A 72 18.45 40.63 14.81
C ASP A 72 18.34 41.70 15.92
N GLY A 73 19.12 41.56 17.00
CA GLY A 73 19.08 42.44 18.17
C GLY A 73 18.12 42.00 19.27
N SER A 74 18.13 42.74 20.39
CA SER A 74 17.24 42.53 21.53
C SER A 74 16.96 43.83 22.29
N GLN A 75 15.69 44.15 22.49
CA GLN A 75 15.28 45.36 23.22
C GLN A 75 15.67 45.32 24.71
N ASN A 76 15.81 44.12 25.28
CA ASN A 76 16.13 43.89 26.68
C ASN A 76 17.48 43.20 26.77
N VAL A 77 18.32 43.58 27.74
CA VAL A 77 19.57 42.88 28.05
C VAL A 77 19.76 42.81 29.54
N LEU A 78 20.24 41.67 30.04
CA LEU A 78 20.64 41.51 31.44
C LEU A 78 22.15 41.63 31.53
N VAL A 79 22.65 42.41 32.48
CA VAL A 79 24.08 42.55 32.77
C VAL A 79 24.33 42.08 34.20
N VAL A 80 25.20 41.09 34.34
CA VAL A 80 25.48 40.43 35.63
C VAL A 80 26.98 40.37 35.93
N PRO A 81 27.39 40.16 37.20
CA PRO A 81 28.79 39.98 37.57
C PRO A 81 29.41 38.75 36.90
N ALA A 82 30.62 38.91 36.36
CA ALA A 82 31.35 37.83 35.71
C ALA A 82 32.11 36.94 36.72
N ASP A 83 32.46 37.46 37.89
CA ASP A 83 33.31 36.76 38.88
C ASP A 83 32.55 35.69 39.66
N ARG A 84 33.18 34.53 39.85
CA ARG A 84 32.59 33.38 40.56
C ARG A 84 32.05 33.72 41.94
N ALA A 85 32.75 34.59 42.67
CA ALA A 85 32.34 35.02 44.02
C ALA A 85 31.00 35.78 44.03
N ASN A 86 30.61 36.38 42.90
CA ASN A 86 29.40 37.18 42.75
C ASN A 86 28.36 36.52 41.82
N LEU A 87 28.68 35.40 41.16
CA LEU A 87 27.74 34.67 40.27
C LEU A 87 26.47 34.21 41.01
N VAL A 88 26.58 33.97 42.32
CA VAL A 88 25.43 33.56 43.14
C VAL A 88 24.33 34.61 43.17
N ASP A 89 24.67 35.90 43.07
CA ASP A 89 23.70 37.00 43.04
C ASP A 89 23.00 37.11 41.69
N ALA A 90 23.52 36.42 40.66
CA ALA A 90 23.00 36.42 39.29
C ALA A 90 22.20 35.16 38.95
N LEU A 91 22.09 34.18 39.87
CA LEU A 91 21.41 32.91 39.61
C LEU A 91 19.95 33.08 39.19
N SER A 92 19.27 34.05 39.80
CA SER A 92 17.87 34.35 39.52
C SER A 92 17.64 35.07 38.18
N ALA A 93 18.71 35.48 37.48
CA ALA A 93 18.61 36.23 36.23
C ALA A 93 18.00 35.43 35.07
N ALA A 94 18.25 34.11 35.01
CA ALA A 94 17.83 33.27 33.89
C ALA A 94 16.30 33.27 33.64
N PRO A 95 15.43 33.07 34.65
CA PRO A 95 13.98 33.23 34.50
C PRO A 95 13.56 34.55 33.83
N LEU A 96 14.15 35.67 34.28
CA LEU A 96 13.81 36.99 33.75
C LEU A 96 14.34 37.17 32.32
N ALA A 97 15.54 36.66 32.03
CA ALA A 97 16.09 36.64 30.68
C ALA A 97 15.18 35.90 29.70
N GLY A 98 14.67 34.73 30.10
CA GLY A 98 13.73 33.94 29.31
C GLY A 98 12.42 34.67 29.04
N GLN A 99 11.79 35.24 30.08
CA GLN A 99 10.54 35.99 29.93
C GLN A 99 10.69 37.23 29.03
N LEU A 100 11.81 37.94 29.14
CA LEU A 100 12.11 39.12 28.33
C LEU A 100 12.68 38.80 26.95
N LYS A 101 12.95 37.51 26.66
CA LYS A 101 13.68 37.04 25.47
C LYS A 101 14.98 37.81 25.27
N ALA A 102 15.78 37.91 26.34
CA ALA A 102 16.94 38.78 26.45
C ALA A 102 18.25 37.99 26.65
N PRO A 103 19.38 38.42 26.06
CA PRO A 103 20.68 37.86 26.39
C PRO A 103 21.12 38.23 27.81
N ILE A 104 21.94 37.36 28.39
CA ILE A 104 22.67 37.62 29.63
C ILE A 104 24.13 37.92 29.26
N LEU A 105 24.53 39.17 29.40
CA LEU A 105 25.91 39.62 29.31
C LEU A 105 26.55 39.64 30.69
N VAL A 106 27.87 39.45 30.73
CA VAL A 106 28.63 39.45 31.98
C VAL A 106 29.67 40.56 31.96
N THR A 107 29.91 41.22 33.10
CA THR A 107 30.99 42.22 33.27
C THR A 107 31.64 42.10 34.64
N TYR A 108 32.85 42.61 34.81
CA TYR A 108 33.52 42.63 36.10
C TYR A 108 32.88 43.64 37.07
N LYS A 109 32.93 43.35 38.36
CA LYS A 109 32.31 44.19 39.40
C LYS A 109 32.87 45.61 39.44
N SER A 110 34.16 45.78 39.19
CA SER A 110 34.88 47.04 39.30
C SER A 110 34.79 47.94 38.07
N GLY A 111 34.31 47.44 36.93
CA GLY A 111 34.24 48.22 35.70
C GLY A 111 33.43 47.55 34.60
N LEU A 112 32.71 48.38 33.84
CA LEU A 112 31.99 47.93 32.64
C LEU A 112 33.02 47.64 31.55
N ASP A 113 33.10 46.38 31.11
CA ASP A 113 33.94 46.01 29.97
C ASP A 113 33.42 46.72 28.70
N SER A 114 34.31 47.37 27.95
CA SER A 114 33.93 48.15 26.77
C SER A 114 33.29 47.27 25.69
N ARG A 115 33.63 45.98 25.62
CA ARG A 115 33.01 45.03 24.68
C ARG A 115 31.55 44.77 25.03
N VAL A 116 31.19 44.79 26.32
CA VAL A 116 29.81 44.65 26.78
C VAL A 116 29.01 45.89 26.38
N ALA A 117 29.55 47.10 26.60
CA ALA A 117 28.89 48.34 26.17
C ALA A 117 28.66 48.39 24.65
N ALA A 118 29.65 47.93 23.86
CA ALA A 118 29.53 47.82 22.41
C ALA A 118 28.44 46.82 22.01
N GLU A 119 28.39 45.64 22.65
CA GLU A 119 27.38 44.62 22.36
C GLU A 119 25.96 45.09 22.74
N ILE A 120 25.78 45.79 23.87
CA ILE A 120 24.47 46.40 24.24
C ILE A 120 24.00 47.36 23.14
N THR A 121 24.90 48.15 22.58
CA THR A 121 24.60 49.08 21.48
C THR A 121 24.28 48.32 20.19
N ALA A 122 25.04 47.27 19.87
CA ALA A 122 24.84 46.44 18.69
C ALA A 122 23.50 45.68 18.72
N LEU A 123 23.09 45.23 19.91
CA LEU A 123 21.78 44.62 20.15
C LEU A 123 20.63 45.63 20.06
N GLN A 124 20.91 46.93 20.01
CA GLN A 124 19.91 48.00 20.04
C GLN A 124 19.02 47.93 21.30
N ALA A 125 19.62 47.55 22.43
CA ALA A 125 18.88 47.40 23.68
C ALA A 125 18.41 48.75 24.23
N THR A 126 17.14 48.80 24.62
CA THR A 126 16.49 49.98 25.23
C THR A 126 16.28 49.81 26.73
N HIS A 127 16.39 48.58 27.25
CA HIS A 127 16.27 48.26 28.67
C HIS A 127 17.42 47.37 29.12
N ILE A 128 18.18 47.86 30.10
CA ILE A 128 19.32 47.16 30.70
C ILE A 128 18.97 46.79 32.14
N TYR A 129 18.86 45.51 32.42
CA TYR A 129 18.63 44.98 33.75
C TYR A 129 19.97 44.69 34.41
N ALA A 130 20.39 45.54 35.35
CA ALA A 130 21.65 45.39 36.07
C ALA A 130 21.42 44.58 37.35
N ILE A 131 21.83 43.31 37.37
CA ILE A 131 21.45 42.34 38.41
C ILE A 131 22.66 41.92 39.24
N GLY A 132 22.49 41.81 40.56
CA GLY A 132 23.53 41.31 41.47
C GLY A 132 24.60 42.34 41.83
N ALA A 133 25.72 41.89 42.40
CA ALA A 133 26.73 42.76 43.00
C ALA A 133 27.65 43.50 41.99
N LEU A 134 27.07 44.30 41.09
CA LEU A 134 27.78 45.31 40.28
C LEU A 134 28.05 46.58 41.09
N SER A 135 29.21 47.22 40.90
CA SER A 135 29.50 48.47 41.62
C SER A 135 28.62 49.64 41.13
N PRO A 136 28.40 50.67 41.95
CA PRO A 136 27.72 51.90 41.51
C PRO A 136 28.38 52.53 40.26
N ALA A 137 29.70 52.40 40.12
CA ALA A 137 30.42 52.85 38.93
C ALA A 137 29.97 52.12 37.66
N VAL A 138 29.85 50.78 37.72
CA VAL A 138 29.33 49.99 36.58
C VAL A 138 27.90 50.41 36.22
N VAL A 139 27.03 50.55 37.22
CA VAL A 139 25.63 50.94 36.99
C VAL A 139 25.54 52.35 36.38
N ASN A 140 26.37 53.28 36.83
CA ASN A 140 26.44 54.62 36.25
C ASN A 140 26.99 54.60 34.81
N SER A 141 27.98 53.76 34.51
CA SER A 141 28.45 53.56 33.14
C SER A 141 27.37 52.97 32.23
N LEU A 142 26.57 52.01 32.72
CA LEU A 142 25.43 51.48 31.97
C LEU A 142 24.38 52.56 31.68
N LYS A 143 24.11 53.47 32.64
CA LYS A 143 23.18 54.60 32.45
C LYS A 143 23.68 55.61 31.42
N GLY A 144 24.98 55.63 31.14
CA GLY A 144 25.59 56.48 30.11
C GLY A 144 25.40 55.96 28.68
N ILE A 145 24.87 54.75 28.48
CA ILE A 145 24.62 54.20 27.15
C ILE A 145 23.38 54.89 26.56
N ALA A 146 23.59 55.63 25.47
CA ALA A 146 22.53 56.40 24.83
C ALA A 146 21.40 55.51 24.31
N GLY A 147 20.15 55.92 24.55
CA GLY A 147 18.95 55.18 24.09
C GLY A 147 18.52 54.02 24.99
N ALA A 148 19.27 53.72 26.07
CA ALA A 148 18.94 52.66 27.01
C ALA A 148 18.56 53.20 28.40
N SER A 149 17.54 52.59 29.00
CA SER A 149 17.17 52.79 30.40
C SER A 149 17.76 51.66 31.26
N VAL A 150 18.26 51.99 32.45
CA VAL A 150 18.83 50.98 33.37
C VAL A 150 17.86 50.71 34.51
N ILE A 151 17.59 49.43 34.75
CA ILE A 151 16.75 48.89 35.83
C ILE A 151 17.66 48.12 36.79
N PRO A 152 18.11 48.72 37.90
CA PRO A 152 18.94 48.03 38.87
C PRO A 152 18.11 47.05 39.71
N LEU A 153 18.51 45.78 39.70
CA LEU A 153 17.95 44.72 40.54
C LEU A 153 19.08 44.22 41.46
N GLN A 154 19.46 45.06 42.42
CA GLN A 154 20.58 44.82 43.33
C GLN A 154 20.08 44.89 44.77
N GLY A 155 19.94 43.73 45.41
CA GLY A 155 19.53 43.62 46.81
C GLY A 155 20.70 43.78 47.77
N ALA A 156 20.39 43.98 49.06
CA ALA A 156 21.41 43.99 50.13
C ALA A 156 22.02 42.59 50.35
N SER A 157 21.27 41.55 50.00
CA SER A 157 21.68 40.15 50.02
C SER A 157 21.31 39.44 48.71
N ARG A 158 21.78 38.20 48.54
CA ARG A 158 21.42 37.37 47.38
C ARG A 158 19.93 37.03 47.33
N THR A 159 19.29 36.84 48.48
CA THR A 159 17.85 36.58 48.59
C THR A 159 17.06 37.84 48.26
N ASP A 160 17.55 39.02 48.65
CA ASP A 160 16.90 40.29 48.25
C ASP A 160 17.04 40.53 46.74
N THR A 161 18.19 40.19 46.17
CA THR A 161 18.41 40.26 44.72
C THR A 161 17.47 39.29 43.99
N ALA A 162 17.36 38.05 44.44
CA ALA A 162 16.44 37.07 43.89
C ALA A 162 14.97 37.52 44.00
N ALA A 163 14.56 38.10 45.13
CA ALA A 163 13.23 38.70 45.29
C ALA A 163 12.97 39.87 44.33
N LEU A 164 13.95 40.76 44.12
CA LEU A 164 13.83 41.85 43.14
C LEU A 164 13.65 41.34 41.71
N VAL A 165 14.36 40.27 41.35
CA VAL A 165 14.21 39.62 40.04
C VAL A 165 12.86 38.91 39.93
N ALA A 166 12.47 38.15 40.95
CA ALA A 166 11.18 37.44 40.97
C ALA A 166 10.00 38.41 40.90
N LYS A 167 10.12 39.62 41.47
CA LYS A 167 9.10 40.67 41.36
C LYS A 167 8.89 41.17 39.93
N GLN A 168 9.89 41.06 39.06
CA GLN A 168 9.76 41.40 37.64
C GLN A 168 9.05 40.29 36.85
N LEU A 169 9.00 39.06 37.39
CA LEU A 169 8.36 37.95 36.71
C LEU A 169 6.84 38.05 36.77
N THR A 170 6.18 37.98 35.61
CA THR A 170 4.72 37.87 35.54
C THR A 170 4.27 36.43 35.29
N GLY A 171 3.24 35.95 35.97
CA GLY A 171 2.64 34.65 35.69
C GLY A 171 3.53 33.42 35.95
N SER A 172 4.39 33.49 36.98
CA SER A 172 5.27 32.38 37.35
C SER A 172 4.48 31.08 37.59
N ARG A 173 4.90 29.99 36.97
CA ARG A 173 4.27 28.66 37.10
C ARG A 173 4.65 27.96 38.39
N GLY A 174 5.75 28.38 39.00
CA GLY A 174 6.36 27.73 40.15
C GLY A 174 7.73 28.30 40.47
N SER A 175 8.47 27.60 41.32
CA SER A 175 9.82 27.99 41.70
C SER A 175 10.77 26.80 41.82
N PHE A 176 12.01 27.03 41.43
CA PHE A 176 13.15 26.23 41.83
C PHE A 176 13.78 26.88 43.05
N VAL A 177 13.90 26.12 44.13
CA VAL A 177 14.42 26.55 45.41
C VAL A 177 15.77 25.90 45.63
N VAL A 178 16.79 26.71 45.87
CA VAL A 178 18.18 26.26 46.06
C VAL A 178 18.72 26.75 47.40
N GLY A 179 19.75 26.09 47.93
CA GLY A 179 20.46 26.57 49.11
C GLY A 179 21.46 27.67 48.78
N TYR A 180 21.91 28.41 49.79
CA TYR A 180 22.89 29.50 49.65
C TYR A 180 24.15 29.11 48.85
N ASN A 181 24.62 27.87 48.98
CA ASN A 181 25.81 27.36 48.30
C ASN A 181 25.51 26.42 47.12
N GLY A 182 24.23 26.27 46.74
CA GLY A 182 23.76 25.39 45.67
C GLY A 182 23.84 26.00 44.26
N ILE A 183 24.84 26.84 43.98
CA ILE A 183 25.00 27.55 42.68
C ILE A 183 24.92 26.58 41.48
N PRO A 184 25.71 25.48 41.43
CA PRO A 184 25.60 24.54 40.31
C PRO A 184 24.24 23.85 40.20
N ASP A 185 23.55 23.60 41.32
CA ASP A 185 22.22 23.00 41.32
C ASP A 185 21.20 23.96 40.72
N ALA A 186 21.28 25.25 41.05
CA ALA A 186 20.46 26.31 40.46
C ALA A 186 20.69 26.44 38.94
N LEU A 187 21.94 26.43 38.51
CA LEU A 187 22.30 26.55 37.10
C LEU A 187 21.81 25.37 36.27
N SER A 188 21.72 24.18 36.87
CA SER A 188 21.19 22.99 36.20
C SER A 188 19.72 23.12 35.79
N ALA A 189 18.93 23.95 36.50
CA ALA A 189 17.54 24.24 36.14
C ALA A 189 17.37 25.57 35.40
N SER A 190 18.45 26.33 35.17
CA SER A 190 18.36 27.71 34.66
C SER A 190 17.73 27.82 33.28
N SER A 191 18.08 26.93 32.34
CA SER A 191 17.49 26.93 30.99
C SER A 191 16.00 26.56 31.03
N TYR A 192 15.62 25.60 31.87
CA TYR A 192 14.22 25.23 32.06
C TYR A 192 13.43 26.37 32.69
N ALA A 193 13.98 26.99 33.74
CA ALA A 193 13.34 28.08 34.45
C ALA A 193 13.09 29.29 33.54
N ALA A 194 14.07 29.60 32.67
CA ALA A 194 13.97 30.60 31.62
C ALA A 194 12.93 30.24 30.54
N ALA A 195 12.89 28.99 30.06
CA ALA A 195 11.95 28.55 29.02
C ALA A 195 10.50 28.46 29.51
N ASN A 196 10.32 28.02 30.76
CA ASN A 196 9.02 27.61 31.29
C ASN A 196 8.46 28.54 32.37
N GLY A 197 9.11 29.68 32.64
CA GLY A 197 8.58 30.70 33.55
C GLY A 197 8.51 30.24 35.01
N TYR A 198 9.59 29.63 35.51
CA TYR A 198 9.77 29.32 36.92
C TYR A 198 10.73 30.33 37.55
N ALA A 199 10.41 30.83 38.75
CA ALA A 199 11.35 31.63 39.51
C ALA A 199 12.50 30.76 40.04
N ILE A 200 13.66 31.37 40.32
CA ILE A 200 14.74 30.73 41.09
C ILE A 200 14.88 31.51 42.40
N LEU A 201 14.63 30.82 43.52
CA LEU A 201 14.59 31.35 44.88
C LEU A 201 15.65 30.68 45.76
N ILE A 202 16.05 31.33 46.84
CA ILE A 202 17.13 30.89 47.72
C ILE A 202 16.57 30.63 49.13
N ALA A 203 16.46 29.35 49.50
CA ALA A 203 15.98 28.94 50.82
C ALA A 203 17.05 28.97 51.91
N ASN A 204 16.56 29.13 53.13
CA ASN A 204 17.31 28.88 54.35
C ASN A 204 17.59 27.38 54.50
N PRO A 205 18.69 26.99 55.18
CA PRO A 205 19.04 25.58 55.37
C PRO A 205 17.94 24.73 56.04
N ASN A 206 17.06 25.35 56.83
CA ASN A 206 15.94 24.68 57.50
C ASN A 206 14.71 24.46 56.59
N GLY A 207 14.80 24.71 55.27
CA GLY A 207 13.68 24.51 54.34
C GLY A 207 12.65 25.64 54.33
N THR A 208 12.94 26.79 54.96
CA THR A 208 12.08 27.98 54.89
C THR A 208 12.58 28.98 53.85
N LEU A 209 11.67 29.74 53.23
CA LEU A 209 12.04 30.86 52.37
C LEU A 209 12.06 32.18 53.18
N PRO A 210 13.00 33.10 52.89
CA PRO A 210 12.96 34.46 53.40
C PRO A 210 11.62 35.14 53.07
N SER A 211 11.17 36.06 53.93
CA SER A 211 9.90 36.78 53.73
C SER A 211 9.87 37.60 52.44
N SER A 212 11.03 38.04 51.94
CA SER A 212 11.16 38.72 50.66
C SER A 212 10.91 37.81 49.45
N GLU A 213 11.11 36.50 49.58
CA GLU A 213 10.94 35.53 48.50
C GLU A 213 9.64 34.71 48.60
N ALA A 214 9.10 34.55 49.80
CA ALA A 214 7.89 33.76 50.07
C ALA A 214 6.69 34.07 49.15
N PRO A 215 6.44 35.33 48.70
CA PRO A 215 5.36 35.62 47.75
C PRO A 215 5.53 35.03 46.34
N PHE A 216 6.73 34.53 45.99
CA PHE A 216 7.08 34.13 44.61
C PHE A 216 7.22 32.61 44.41
N THR A 217 6.79 31.80 45.38
CA THR A 217 6.90 30.32 45.34
C THR A 217 6.11 29.68 44.20
N GLY A 218 4.90 30.17 43.93
CA GLY A 218 4.00 29.58 42.94
C GLY A 218 3.47 28.18 43.34
N ALA A 219 2.78 27.51 42.41
CA ALA A 219 2.11 26.23 42.69
C ALA A 219 3.04 25.01 42.57
N GLY A 220 4.04 25.05 41.67
CA GLY A 220 5.02 23.97 41.48
C GLY A 220 6.36 24.32 42.11
N VAL A 221 6.67 23.74 43.28
CA VAL A 221 7.95 24.00 43.98
C VAL A 221 8.88 22.80 43.82
N TYR A 222 10.09 23.06 43.34
CA TYR A 222 11.17 22.07 43.26
C TYR A 222 12.32 22.47 44.17
N VAL A 223 12.80 21.56 45.01
CA VAL A 223 14.03 21.78 45.79
C VAL A 223 15.20 21.17 45.04
N LEU A 224 16.21 21.97 44.72
CA LEU A 224 17.40 21.51 44.00
C LEU A 224 18.58 21.31 44.96
N GLY A 225 19.26 20.18 44.81
CA GLY A 225 20.40 19.82 45.65
C GLY A 225 20.02 18.99 46.88
N GLY A 226 21.03 18.47 47.58
CA GLY A 226 20.86 17.52 48.69
C GLY A 226 20.22 18.13 49.95
N PRO A 227 19.65 17.29 50.84
CA PRO A 227 18.97 17.74 52.06
C PRO A 227 19.90 18.42 53.07
N SER A 228 21.23 18.28 52.93
CA SER A 228 22.22 18.98 53.75
C SER A 228 22.37 20.46 53.41
N LEU A 229 21.94 20.89 52.21
CA LEU A 229 21.96 22.30 51.80
C LEU A 229 20.65 23.01 52.15
N VAL A 230 19.52 22.33 51.93
CA VAL A 230 18.17 22.81 52.21
C VAL A 230 17.35 21.61 52.65
N ALA A 231 16.76 21.64 53.85
CA ALA A 231 15.83 20.62 54.32
C ALA A 231 14.60 20.51 53.41
N ASP A 232 13.83 19.42 53.52
CA ASP A 232 12.63 19.25 52.70
C ASP A 232 11.60 20.34 52.98
N ILE A 233 11.00 20.85 51.90
CA ILE A 233 9.92 21.84 51.94
C ILE A 233 8.60 21.09 51.73
N PRO A 234 7.62 21.15 52.65
CA PRO A 234 6.36 20.45 52.51
C PRO A 234 5.67 20.75 51.16
N GLY A 235 5.32 19.70 50.41
CA GLY A 235 4.69 19.80 49.09
C GLY A 235 5.64 20.06 47.92
N ALA A 236 6.94 20.27 48.15
CA ALA A 236 7.92 20.44 47.09
C ALA A 236 8.51 19.10 46.60
N THR A 237 8.88 19.03 45.32
CA THR A 237 9.59 17.87 44.74
C THR A 237 11.10 18.10 44.79
N ARG A 238 11.86 17.17 45.38
CA ARG A 238 13.33 17.28 45.41
C ARG A 238 13.98 16.67 44.17
N LEU A 239 14.90 17.39 43.55
CA LEU A 239 15.79 16.92 42.49
C LEU A 239 17.25 17.08 42.96
N ALA A 240 17.90 15.96 43.30
CA ALA A 240 19.21 15.98 43.94
C ALA A 240 20.05 14.75 43.57
N GLY A 241 21.35 14.97 43.32
CA GLY A 241 22.34 13.92 43.15
C GLY A 241 23.43 13.96 44.24
N THR A 242 24.40 13.06 44.12
CA THR A 242 25.56 12.96 45.03
C THR A 242 26.58 14.09 44.82
N ASP A 243 26.59 14.68 43.63
CA ASP A 243 27.37 15.86 43.27
C ASP A 243 26.59 16.72 42.26
N ARG A 244 27.19 17.82 41.80
CA ARG A 244 26.54 18.74 40.86
C ARG A 244 26.18 18.12 39.51
N TYR A 245 26.96 17.15 39.04
CA TYR A 245 26.73 16.50 37.75
C TYR A 245 25.58 15.51 37.88
N ALA A 246 25.54 14.78 39.00
CA ALA A 246 24.42 13.92 39.34
C ALA A 246 23.13 14.73 39.60
N THR A 247 23.19 15.90 40.25
CA THR A 247 22.01 16.80 40.36
C THR A 247 21.57 17.26 38.97
N ASN A 248 22.50 17.68 38.10
CA ASN A 248 22.20 18.08 36.74
C ASN A 248 21.48 16.97 35.95
N GLU A 249 21.96 15.72 36.04
CA GLU A 249 21.29 14.54 35.47
C GLU A 249 19.86 14.38 36.02
N LYS A 250 19.67 14.47 37.35
CA LYS A 250 18.33 14.34 37.97
C LYS A 250 17.37 15.45 37.54
N ILE A 251 17.88 16.66 37.32
CA ILE A 251 17.06 17.77 36.83
C ILE A 251 16.69 17.55 35.36
N ILE A 252 17.66 17.20 34.51
CA ILE A 252 17.44 16.97 33.08
C ILE A 252 16.46 15.82 32.83
N THR A 253 16.58 14.73 33.61
CA THR A 253 15.72 13.55 33.48
C THR A 253 14.39 13.66 34.24
N GLY A 254 14.31 14.54 35.24
CA GLY A 254 13.10 14.78 36.04
C GLY A 254 12.18 15.87 35.47
N LEU A 255 12.65 16.63 34.48
CA LEU A 255 11.89 17.67 33.78
C LEU A 255 11.80 17.33 32.29
N THR A 256 10.89 18.02 31.58
CA THR A 256 10.68 17.80 30.14
C THR A 256 11.48 18.81 29.33
N PHE A 257 12.43 18.33 28.52
CA PHE A 257 13.22 19.15 27.60
C PHE A 257 13.07 18.68 26.16
N LYS A 258 13.42 19.54 25.21
CA LYS A 258 13.64 19.18 23.81
C LYS A 258 15.13 18.94 23.55
N TYR A 259 15.43 17.83 22.90
CA TYR A 259 16.79 17.37 22.64
C TYR A 259 17.26 17.64 21.19
N ASP A 260 16.55 18.48 20.43
CA ASP A 260 17.03 18.95 19.12
C ASP A 260 18.38 19.68 19.23
N LYS A 261 18.56 20.42 20.33
CA LYS A 261 19.83 21.02 20.75
C LYS A 261 20.13 20.65 22.19
N VAL A 262 21.39 20.44 22.50
CA VAL A 262 21.88 20.18 23.86
C VAL A 262 23.10 21.05 24.10
N TYR A 263 23.08 21.85 25.17
CA TYR A 263 24.16 22.76 25.49
C TYR A 263 25.05 22.16 26.57
N LEU A 264 26.36 22.14 26.34
CA LEU A 264 27.37 21.70 27.30
C LEU A 264 28.09 22.91 27.87
N ALA A 265 28.10 23.05 29.19
CA ALA A 265 28.82 24.13 29.86
C ALA A 265 29.60 23.60 31.07
N ASN A 266 30.70 24.28 31.40
CA ASN A 266 31.53 23.84 32.51
C ASN A 266 30.88 24.13 33.87
N GLY A 267 30.58 23.07 34.62
CA GLY A 267 29.96 23.10 35.94
C GLY A 267 30.88 23.56 37.07
N GLU A 268 32.18 23.82 36.83
CA GLU A 268 33.11 24.39 37.81
C GLU A 268 33.23 25.91 37.67
N THR A 269 33.34 26.42 36.45
CA THR A 269 33.46 27.86 36.16
C THR A 269 32.11 28.57 36.07
N MET A 270 31.05 27.86 35.64
CA MET A 270 29.62 28.21 35.73
C MET A 270 29.14 29.43 34.94
N VAL A 271 30.00 30.42 34.68
CA VAL A 271 29.63 31.69 34.03
C VAL A 271 29.08 31.51 32.61
N ASP A 272 29.66 30.58 31.84
CA ASP A 272 29.20 30.30 30.48
C ASP A 272 27.83 29.61 30.48
N ALA A 273 27.55 28.77 31.48
CA ALA A 273 26.25 28.14 31.69
C ALA A 273 25.18 29.19 32.02
N LEU A 274 25.52 30.16 32.87
CA LEU A 274 24.62 31.27 33.21
C LEU A 274 24.27 32.09 31.97
N ALA A 275 25.28 32.53 31.20
CA ALA A 275 25.05 33.29 29.97
C ALA A 275 24.21 32.49 28.95
N GLY A 276 24.54 31.21 28.78
CA GLY A 276 23.89 30.31 27.84
C GLY A 276 22.50 29.83 28.23
N SER A 277 22.07 30.00 29.48
CA SER A 277 20.76 29.56 29.96
C SER A 277 19.62 30.17 29.13
N SER A 278 19.73 31.47 28.84
CA SER A 278 18.78 32.23 28.02
C SER A 278 18.76 31.79 26.55
N LEU A 279 19.92 31.39 26.00
CA LEU A 279 20.02 30.82 24.65
C LEU A 279 19.38 29.43 24.57
N ALA A 280 19.70 28.55 25.53
CA ALA A 280 19.14 27.21 25.61
C ALA A 280 17.62 27.23 25.81
N ALA A 281 17.12 28.23 26.53
CA ALA A 281 15.69 28.40 26.77
C ALA A 281 14.88 28.67 25.49
N GLN A 282 15.47 29.29 24.47
CA GLN A 282 14.75 29.59 23.21
C GLN A 282 14.27 28.32 22.49
N THR A 283 14.97 27.21 22.67
CA THR A 283 14.63 25.91 22.08
C THR A 283 14.17 24.89 23.12
N ASP A 284 13.89 25.32 24.35
CA ASP A 284 13.53 24.46 25.48
C ASP A 284 14.56 23.33 25.71
N SER A 285 15.84 23.67 25.53
CA SER A 285 16.95 22.73 25.50
C SER A 285 17.63 22.57 26.86
N PRO A 286 18.15 21.37 27.17
CA PRO A 286 18.84 21.12 28.42
C PRO A 286 20.23 21.79 28.43
N MET A 287 20.60 22.29 29.60
CA MET A 287 21.97 22.71 29.93
C MET A 287 22.66 21.57 30.69
N VAL A 288 23.51 20.82 30.00
CA VAL A 288 24.29 19.73 30.56
C VAL A 288 25.58 20.29 31.16
N LEU A 289 25.75 20.11 32.47
CA LEU A 289 26.98 20.49 33.14
C LEU A 289 28.05 19.42 32.94
N VAL A 290 29.23 19.87 32.50
CA VAL A 290 30.42 19.03 32.31
C VAL A 290 31.62 19.64 33.02
N ASN A 291 32.75 18.93 33.02
CA ASN A 291 34.04 19.50 33.40
C ASN A 291 35.05 19.27 32.28
N SER A 292 36.31 19.66 32.53
CA SER A 292 37.41 19.44 31.58
C SER A 292 37.94 17.99 31.59
N ASP A 293 37.38 17.10 32.40
CA ASP A 293 37.81 15.71 32.52
C ASP A 293 37.10 14.85 31.46
N THR A 294 37.82 14.53 30.40
CA THR A 294 37.30 13.77 29.25
C THR A 294 37.01 12.30 29.58
N THR A 295 37.38 11.83 30.78
CA THR A 295 37.04 10.47 31.25
C THR A 295 35.62 10.39 31.82
N LYS A 296 34.95 11.53 32.02
CA LYS A 296 33.57 11.63 32.51
C LYS A 296 32.65 12.08 31.38
N PRO A 297 32.14 11.14 30.54
CA PRO A 297 31.22 11.49 29.47
C PRO A 297 29.89 11.99 30.05
N ILE A 298 29.03 12.52 29.17
CA ILE A 298 27.65 12.84 29.52
C ILE A 298 26.98 11.58 30.10
N PRO A 299 26.21 11.70 31.20
CA PRO A 299 25.51 10.56 31.79
C PRO A 299 24.63 9.83 30.77
N ALA A 300 24.64 8.50 30.78
CA ALA A 300 23.89 7.68 29.84
C ALA A 300 22.37 7.96 29.88
N ASN A 301 21.83 8.31 31.05
CA ASN A 301 20.43 8.69 31.19
C ASN A 301 20.07 10.02 30.51
N VAL A 302 21.05 10.88 30.22
CA VAL A 302 20.86 12.09 29.42
C VAL A 302 21.11 11.78 27.94
N SER A 303 22.22 11.08 27.63
CA SER A 303 22.59 10.83 26.24
C SER A 303 21.66 9.88 25.50
N LYS A 304 20.92 9.01 26.22
CA LYS A 304 19.89 8.14 25.61
C LYS A 304 18.74 8.91 24.95
N GLU A 305 18.54 10.17 25.33
CA GLU A 305 17.51 11.05 24.74
C GLU A 305 18.02 11.70 23.44
N PHE A 306 19.30 11.54 23.11
CA PHE A 306 19.88 12.13 21.91
C PHE A 306 19.49 11.29 20.69
N THR A 307 19.15 11.97 19.60
CA THR A 307 18.90 11.34 18.30
C THR A 307 19.96 11.79 17.32
N TYR A 308 20.08 11.16 16.15
CA TYR A 308 21.06 11.59 15.16
C TYR A 308 20.92 13.08 14.83
N GLY A 309 19.70 13.63 14.86
CA GLY A 309 19.42 15.05 14.64
C GLY A 309 19.90 15.99 15.76
N THR A 310 20.16 15.49 16.97
CA THR A 310 20.60 16.28 18.13
C THR A 310 21.91 17.01 17.84
N GLN A 311 21.85 18.34 17.98
CA GLN A 311 23.02 19.22 17.88
C GLN A 311 23.59 19.45 19.27
N VAL A 312 24.80 18.94 19.52
CA VAL A 312 25.50 19.20 20.77
C VAL A 312 26.37 20.45 20.62
N ILE A 313 26.17 21.43 21.50
CA ILE A 313 26.82 22.76 21.42
C ILE A 313 27.60 23.02 22.70
N GLY A 314 28.92 23.21 22.59
CA GLY A 314 29.76 23.61 23.72
C GLY A 314 29.67 25.12 23.99
N LEU A 315 29.58 25.52 25.25
CA LEU A 315 29.62 26.90 25.70
C LEU A 315 30.93 27.16 26.45
N GLY A 316 31.75 28.04 25.88
CA GLY A 316 33.10 28.30 26.36
C GLY A 316 34.17 27.59 25.53
N GLY A 317 35.41 28.06 25.67
CA GLY A 317 36.54 27.55 24.90
C GLY A 317 36.94 26.12 25.26
N SER A 318 37.82 25.53 24.44
CA SER A 318 38.28 24.14 24.59
C SER A 318 38.95 23.82 25.94
N GLY A 319 39.42 24.82 26.67
CA GLY A 319 39.96 24.64 28.03
C GLY A 319 38.89 24.35 29.09
N VAL A 320 37.63 24.73 28.87
CA VAL A 320 36.51 24.50 29.82
C VAL A 320 35.51 23.47 29.29
N VAL A 321 35.33 23.38 27.98
CA VAL A 321 34.57 22.33 27.30
C VAL A 321 35.46 21.70 26.22
N PRO A 322 36.21 20.63 26.54
CA PRO A 322 37.15 20.03 25.59
C PRO A 322 36.47 19.53 24.31
N ALA A 323 37.12 19.74 23.17
CA ALA A 323 36.62 19.28 21.87
C ALA A 323 36.41 17.75 21.83
N SER A 324 37.25 16.99 22.53
CA SER A 324 37.09 15.54 22.68
C SER A 324 35.82 15.17 23.44
N LEU A 325 35.47 15.88 24.50
CA LEU A 325 34.23 15.67 25.24
C LEU A 325 33.01 16.04 24.39
N LEU A 326 33.09 17.16 23.67
CA LEU A 326 32.06 17.58 22.73
C LEU A 326 31.84 16.54 21.61
N ASN A 327 32.93 15.97 21.08
CA ASN A 327 32.87 14.88 20.10
C ASN A 327 32.28 13.59 20.68
N LEU A 328 32.61 13.23 21.92
CA LEU A 328 32.03 12.05 22.60
C LEU A 328 30.53 12.24 22.82
N ALA A 329 30.12 13.42 23.27
CA ALA A 329 28.73 13.78 23.43
C ALA A 329 27.95 13.71 22.11
N GLN A 330 28.52 14.23 21.02
CA GLN A 330 27.88 14.16 19.70
C GLN A 330 27.82 12.73 19.17
N GLN A 331 28.84 11.90 19.43
CA GLN A 331 28.83 10.48 19.08
C GLN A 331 27.76 9.69 19.84
N ALA A 332 27.43 10.10 21.07
CA ALA A 332 26.36 9.47 21.84
C ALA A 332 24.96 9.64 21.21
N ALA A 333 24.82 10.60 20.28
CA ALA A 333 23.64 10.75 19.43
C ALA A 333 23.51 9.69 18.32
N GLY A 334 24.47 8.76 18.24
CA GLY A 334 24.56 7.70 17.25
C GLY A 334 25.30 8.12 15.98
N THR A 335 25.84 7.14 15.25
CA THR A 335 26.41 7.35 13.91
C THR A 335 25.61 6.58 12.87
N VAL A 336 25.49 7.14 11.67
CA VAL A 336 24.81 6.47 10.55
C VAL A 336 25.74 5.41 9.97
N VAL A 337 25.30 4.15 9.98
CA VAL A 337 26.02 2.99 9.43
C VAL A 337 25.61 2.72 7.99
N SER A 338 24.31 2.84 7.69
CA SER A 338 23.79 2.68 6.34
C SER A 338 22.51 3.51 6.15
N ALA A 339 22.15 3.78 4.90
CA ALA A 339 20.90 4.44 4.53
C ALA A 339 20.18 3.63 3.46
N ALA A 340 18.90 3.33 3.68
CA ALA A 340 18.10 2.56 2.74
C ALA A 340 17.89 3.39 1.44
N PRO A 341 18.08 2.80 0.25
CA PRO A 341 17.76 3.50 -0.99
C PRO A 341 16.27 3.83 -1.07
N VAL A 342 15.94 5.02 -1.57
CA VAL A 342 14.56 5.42 -1.85
C VAL A 342 14.26 5.28 -3.34
N SER A 343 13.01 4.98 -3.69
CA SER A 343 12.55 4.90 -5.09
C SER A 343 11.62 6.08 -5.40
N VAL A 344 11.90 6.81 -6.46
CA VAL A 344 11.14 8.00 -6.89
C VAL A 344 10.75 7.84 -8.34
N THR A 345 9.51 8.20 -8.69
CA THR A 345 9.04 8.18 -10.09
C THR A 345 8.74 9.61 -10.54
N THR A 346 9.18 9.96 -11.75
CA THR A 346 8.84 11.21 -12.42
C THR A 346 8.45 10.97 -13.88
N LYS A 347 7.85 11.95 -14.54
CA LYS A 347 7.58 11.91 -15.99
C LYS A 347 8.75 12.48 -16.78
N ALA A 348 8.95 12.02 -18.01
CA ALA A 348 9.90 12.63 -18.93
C ALA A 348 9.65 14.14 -19.05
N GLY A 349 10.71 14.93 -18.90
CA GLY A 349 10.66 16.39 -18.88
C GLY A 349 10.27 17.03 -17.54
N GLN A 350 9.90 16.24 -16.52
CA GLN A 350 9.58 16.75 -15.17
C GLN A 350 10.69 16.38 -14.18
N ALA A 351 11.19 17.38 -13.44
CA ALA A 351 12.21 17.16 -12.43
C ALA A 351 11.67 16.24 -11.31
N PRO A 352 12.45 15.23 -10.86
CA PRO A 352 12.01 14.35 -9.79
C PRO A 352 11.93 15.10 -8.45
N VAL A 353 10.86 14.85 -7.69
CA VAL A 353 10.71 15.35 -6.32
C VAL A 353 11.35 14.34 -5.37
N LEU A 354 12.53 14.68 -4.84
CA LEU A 354 13.29 13.82 -3.92
C LEU A 354 12.86 14.07 -2.45
N PRO A 355 12.80 13.04 -1.59
CA PRO A 355 12.32 13.19 -0.21
C PRO A 355 13.32 13.96 0.65
N ALA A 356 12.85 14.81 1.58
CA ALA A 356 13.74 15.58 2.46
C ALA A 356 14.51 14.72 3.48
N THR A 357 14.06 13.48 3.71
CA THR A 357 14.67 12.53 4.67
C THR A 357 14.76 11.13 4.09
N VAL A 358 15.68 10.32 4.62
CA VAL A 358 15.79 8.88 4.35
C VAL A 358 15.86 8.09 5.66
N THR A 359 15.47 6.82 5.62
CA THR A 359 15.65 5.92 6.75
C THR A 359 17.09 5.44 6.81
N ALA A 360 17.78 5.75 7.89
CA ALA A 360 19.14 5.31 8.19
C ALA A 360 19.16 4.27 9.30
N THR A 361 20.08 3.32 9.21
CA THR A 361 20.43 2.39 10.30
C THR A 361 21.59 2.98 11.09
N MET A 362 21.40 3.05 12.40
CA MET A 362 22.32 3.65 13.36
C MET A 362 23.32 2.62 13.91
N SER A 363 24.38 3.10 14.57
CA SER A 363 25.44 2.28 15.17
C SER A 363 24.96 1.36 16.30
N ASP A 364 23.82 1.66 16.92
CA ASP A 364 23.17 0.82 17.94
C ASP A 364 22.19 -0.21 17.34
N GLY A 365 22.09 -0.28 16.00
CA GLY A 365 21.19 -1.17 15.27
C GLY A 365 19.76 -0.63 15.11
N THR A 366 19.42 0.52 15.71
CA THR A 366 18.11 1.15 15.53
C THR A 366 18.00 1.83 14.16
N THR A 367 16.79 2.18 13.74
CA THR A 367 16.56 2.99 12.52
C THR A 367 16.02 4.37 12.86
N GLN A 368 16.47 5.38 12.14
CA GLN A 368 16.05 6.77 12.32
C GLN A 368 15.81 7.46 10.98
N SER A 369 14.90 8.44 10.95
CA SER A 369 14.73 9.33 9.80
C SER A 369 15.77 10.44 9.85
N VAL A 370 16.64 10.52 8.83
CA VAL A 370 17.72 11.51 8.78
C VAL A 370 17.55 12.43 7.58
N ALA A 371 17.83 13.72 7.78
CA ALA A 371 17.78 14.71 6.71
C ALA A 371 18.84 14.43 5.65
N VAL A 372 18.47 14.65 4.38
CA VAL A 372 19.35 14.44 3.23
C VAL A 372 19.35 15.68 2.33
N THR A 373 20.54 16.08 1.88
CA THR A 373 20.70 17.10 0.85
C THR A 373 21.08 16.41 -0.46
N TRP A 374 20.16 16.39 -1.41
CA TRP A 374 20.37 15.71 -2.70
C TRP A 374 21.23 16.52 -3.65
N ALA A 375 22.07 15.84 -4.44
CA ALA A 375 22.75 16.45 -5.58
C ALA A 375 21.73 17.00 -6.59
N SER A 376 22.04 18.14 -7.21
CA SER A 376 21.20 18.73 -8.26
C SER A 376 21.07 17.79 -9.45
N VAL A 377 19.84 17.57 -9.92
CA VAL A 377 19.56 16.71 -11.08
C VAL A 377 19.42 17.56 -12.35
N ALA A 378 20.32 17.37 -13.33
CA ALA A 378 20.28 18.09 -14.60
C ALA A 378 19.06 17.70 -15.46
N SER A 379 18.51 18.62 -16.25
CA SER A 379 17.32 18.32 -17.07
C SER A 379 17.52 17.27 -18.15
N SER A 380 18.75 17.11 -18.65
CA SER A 380 19.08 16.10 -19.65
C SER A 380 18.88 14.66 -19.16
N VAL A 381 19.10 14.37 -17.87
CA VAL A 381 18.97 12.99 -17.33
C VAL A 381 17.53 12.55 -17.11
N TYR A 382 16.55 13.46 -17.14
CA TYR A 382 15.13 13.12 -17.07
C TYR A 382 14.33 13.58 -18.30
N ALA A 383 15.00 13.91 -19.40
CA ALA A 383 14.34 14.31 -20.65
C ALA A 383 13.61 13.15 -21.36
N ALA A 384 14.03 11.90 -21.12
CA ALA A 384 13.48 10.71 -21.75
C ALA A 384 13.28 9.59 -20.71
N PRO A 385 12.43 8.58 -21.01
CA PRO A 385 12.21 7.44 -20.12
C PRO A 385 13.50 6.66 -19.83
N GLY A 386 13.65 6.20 -18.60
CA GLY A 386 14.86 5.51 -18.15
C GLY A 386 14.96 5.48 -16.63
N THR A 387 16.09 4.98 -16.12
CA THR A 387 16.39 4.97 -14.69
C THR A 387 17.76 5.56 -14.42
N PHE A 388 17.90 6.29 -13.32
CA PHE A 388 19.18 6.81 -12.84
C PHE A 388 19.21 6.88 -11.32
N ALA A 389 20.40 7.02 -10.74
CA ALA A 389 20.56 7.19 -9.30
C ALA A 389 21.01 8.62 -8.96
N VAL A 390 20.45 9.18 -7.89
CA VAL A 390 20.88 10.46 -7.30
C VAL A 390 21.52 10.17 -5.96
N SER A 391 22.71 10.71 -5.74
CA SER A 391 23.38 10.63 -4.44
C SER A 391 22.98 11.82 -3.57
N GLY A 392 22.76 11.57 -2.28
CA GLY A 392 22.45 12.60 -1.29
C GLY A 392 23.45 12.59 -0.14
N GLU A 393 23.75 13.77 0.39
CA GLU A 393 24.60 13.96 1.55
C GLU A 393 23.78 13.90 2.84
N ILE A 394 24.26 13.12 3.79
CA ILE A 394 23.73 13.09 5.16
C ILE A 394 24.72 13.85 6.05
N ALA A 395 24.26 14.93 6.68
CA ALA A 395 25.11 15.77 7.52
C ALA A 395 25.74 14.95 8.66
N ARG A 396 27.04 15.13 8.92
CA ARG A 396 27.83 14.37 9.91
C ARG A 396 27.95 12.86 9.62
N SER A 397 27.78 12.44 8.37
CA SER A 397 28.03 11.05 7.95
C SER A 397 28.90 10.99 6.70
N ALA A 398 29.76 9.96 6.65
CA ALA A 398 30.42 9.55 5.40
C ALA A 398 29.48 8.72 4.50
N VAL A 399 28.39 8.18 5.05
CA VAL A 399 27.37 7.42 4.31
C VAL A 399 26.58 8.39 3.42
N LYS A 400 26.51 8.07 2.13
CA LYS A 400 25.67 8.78 1.17
C LYS A 400 24.30 8.11 1.05
N ALA A 401 23.25 8.91 1.02
CA ALA A 401 21.92 8.44 0.64
C ALA A 401 21.87 8.17 -0.87
N LYS A 402 20.95 7.28 -1.29
CA LYS A 402 20.73 6.95 -2.70
C LYS A 402 19.24 7.00 -3.04
N ALA A 403 18.88 7.75 -4.08
CA ALA A 403 17.56 7.71 -4.67
C ALA A 403 17.64 7.04 -6.05
N ASN A 404 16.84 6.00 -6.28
CA ASN A 404 16.65 5.39 -7.58
C ASN A 404 15.46 6.07 -8.25
N VAL A 405 15.73 6.89 -9.27
CA VAL A 405 14.72 7.63 -10.01
C VAL A 405 14.31 6.85 -11.25
N VAL A 406 13.01 6.65 -11.43
CA VAL A 406 12.39 6.08 -12.63
C VAL A 406 11.70 7.20 -13.40
N VAL A 407 12.15 7.46 -14.62
CA VAL A 407 11.52 8.39 -15.55
C VAL A 407 10.56 7.59 -16.43
N THR A 408 9.29 7.90 -16.28
CA THR A 408 8.20 7.28 -17.06
C THR A 408 7.94 8.09 -18.32
N GLY A 409 7.60 7.40 -19.41
CA GLY A 409 7.14 8.05 -20.64
C GLY A 409 5.78 8.72 -20.48
N SER A 410 5.40 9.50 -21.48
CA SER A 410 4.02 9.96 -21.64
C SER A 410 3.09 8.75 -21.65
N ALA A 411 1.95 8.87 -20.96
CA ALA A 411 0.93 7.83 -21.02
C ALA A 411 0.57 7.58 -22.50
N PRO A 412 0.51 6.32 -22.94
CA PRO A 412 0.23 6.03 -24.33
C PRO A 412 -1.15 6.57 -24.71
N THR A 413 -1.26 7.18 -25.88
CA THR A 413 -2.51 7.77 -26.39
C THR A 413 -3.24 6.75 -27.26
N LEU A 414 -4.57 6.88 -27.36
CA LEU A 414 -5.35 6.07 -28.30
C LEU A 414 -4.93 6.38 -29.74
N THR A 415 -4.61 5.36 -30.53
CA THR A 415 -4.18 5.51 -31.93
C THR A 415 -5.14 4.85 -32.93
N GLY A 416 -5.95 3.87 -32.51
CA GLY A 416 -6.88 3.20 -33.41
C GLY A 416 -8.06 2.53 -32.71
N LEU A 417 -9.19 2.45 -33.40
CA LEU A 417 -10.39 1.70 -33.01
C LEU A 417 -10.71 0.67 -34.10
N PRO A 418 -11.03 -0.59 -33.75
CA PRO A 418 -11.37 -1.60 -34.73
C PRO A 418 -12.74 -1.30 -35.38
N PRO A 419 -12.93 -1.62 -36.67
CA PRO A 419 -14.25 -1.59 -37.28
C PRO A 419 -15.16 -2.65 -36.65
N VAL A 420 -16.44 -2.33 -36.48
CA VAL A 420 -17.44 -3.23 -35.90
C VAL A 420 -18.44 -3.62 -36.99
N SER A 421 -18.71 -4.92 -37.14
CA SER A 421 -19.74 -5.43 -38.05
C SER A 421 -20.87 -6.07 -37.23
N ILE A 422 -22.10 -5.56 -37.38
CA ILE A 422 -23.27 -5.97 -36.62
C ILE A 422 -24.34 -6.45 -37.60
N ALA A 423 -24.96 -7.60 -37.31
CA ALA A 423 -26.10 -8.08 -38.08
C ALA A 423 -27.38 -7.88 -37.26
N THR A 424 -28.45 -7.45 -37.91
CA THR A 424 -29.81 -7.46 -37.37
C THR A 424 -30.79 -7.89 -38.45
N THR A 425 -32.04 -8.10 -38.08
CA THR A 425 -33.10 -8.49 -39.00
C THR A 425 -34.13 -7.37 -39.14
N VAL A 426 -34.90 -7.39 -40.22
CA VAL A 426 -35.94 -6.38 -40.46
C VAL A 426 -36.86 -6.26 -39.24
N GLY A 427 -37.00 -5.03 -38.72
CA GLY A 427 -37.84 -4.71 -37.57
C GLY A 427 -37.17 -4.87 -36.19
N ASN A 428 -35.95 -5.43 -36.12
CA ASN A 428 -35.23 -5.60 -34.85
C ASN A 428 -34.09 -4.59 -34.71
N PRO A 429 -34.00 -3.84 -33.58
CA PRO A 429 -32.91 -2.90 -33.36
C PRO A 429 -31.56 -3.62 -33.24
N PRO A 430 -30.49 -3.12 -33.88
CA PRO A 430 -29.17 -3.73 -33.76
C PRO A 430 -28.60 -3.56 -32.36
N VAL A 431 -27.97 -4.60 -31.82
CA VAL A 431 -27.28 -4.57 -30.52
C VAL A 431 -25.83 -4.12 -30.74
N LEU A 432 -25.50 -2.90 -30.33
CA LEU A 432 -24.16 -2.33 -30.45
C LEU A 432 -23.32 -2.60 -29.19
N PRO A 433 -22.02 -2.93 -29.32
CA PRO A 433 -21.17 -3.27 -28.17
C PRO A 433 -20.90 -2.03 -27.30
N ALA A 434 -21.05 -2.13 -25.99
CA ALA A 434 -20.82 -1.01 -25.07
C ALA A 434 -19.33 -0.62 -24.93
N THR A 435 -18.41 -1.49 -25.32
CA THR A 435 -16.96 -1.29 -25.25
C THR A 435 -16.25 -1.79 -26.51
N LEU A 436 -15.07 -1.23 -26.80
CA LEU A 436 -14.17 -1.69 -27.86
C LEU A 436 -12.75 -1.81 -27.31
N THR A 437 -11.96 -2.72 -27.89
CA THR A 437 -10.54 -2.86 -27.62
C THR A 437 -9.76 -1.93 -28.55
N ALA A 438 -9.31 -0.80 -28.04
CA ALA A 438 -8.55 0.21 -28.78
C ALA A 438 -7.05 -0.11 -28.80
N THR A 439 -6.36 0.33 -29.84
CA THR A 439 -4.90 0.29 -29.94
C THR A 439 -4.30 1.57 -29.36
N MET A 440 -3.20 1.41 -28.62
CA MET A 440 -2.47 2.48 -27.95
C MET A 440 -1.18 2.82 -28.72
N SER A 441 -0.61 4.01 -28.49
CA SER A 441 0.60 4.48 -29.19
C SER A 441 1.86 3.66 -28.94
N ASP A 442 1.88 2.86 -27.88
CA ASP A 442 2.96 1.94 -27.53
C ASP A 442 2.73 0.50 -28.08
N GLY A 443 1.70 0.30 -28.89
CA GLY A 443 1.33 -0.99 -29.46
C GLY A 443 0.51 -1.90 -28.54
N THR A 444 0.27 -1.48 -27.29
CA THR A 444 -0.63 -2.22 -26.39
C THR A 444 -2.10 -1.98 -26.73
N THR A 445 -3.01 -2.72 -26.08
CA THR A 445 -4.45 -2.55 -26.23
C THR A 445 -5.12 -2.11 -24.93
N ARG A 446 -6.21 -1.34 -25.05
CA ARG A 446 -7.01 -0.86 -23.91
C ARG A 446 -8.50 -0.96 -24.22
N VAL A 447 -9.28 -1.51 -23.30
CA VAL A 447 -10.74 -1.50 -23.40
C VAL A 447 -11.26 -0.09 -23.12
N VAL A 448 -12.05 0.45 -24.05
CA VAL A 448 -12.66 1.78 -23.95
C VAL A 448 -14.17 1.68 -24.08
N ALA A 449 -14.91 2.51 -23.34
CA ALA A 449 -16.36 2.62 -23.47
C ALA A 449 -16.71 3.41 -24.74
N VAL A 450 -17.77 2.98 -25.43
CA VAL A 450 -18.28 3.64 -26.64
C VAL A 450 -19.73 4.03 -26.44
N THR A 451 -20.03 5.31 -26.68
CA THR A 451 -21.40 5.82 -26.75
C THR A 451 -21.82 5.92 -28.21
N TRP A 452 -22.73 5.06 -28.64
CA TRP A 452 -23.23 5.03 -30.02
C TRP A 452 -24.32 6.07 -30.26
N SER A 453 -24.39 6.58 -31.49
CA SER A 453 -25.52 7.40 -31.94
C SER A 453 -26.81 6.58 -31.91
N ASN A 454 -27.94 7.25 -31.64
CA ASN A 454 -29.25 6.61 -31.63
C ASN A 454 -29.58 5.99 -33.00
N VAL A 455 -30.02 4.73 -33.02
CA VAL A 455 -30.45 4.03 -34.23
C VAL A 455 -31.97 4.09 -34.33
N ALA A 456 -32.48 4.85 -35.29
CA ALA A 456 -33.92 5.02 -35.46
C ALA A 456 -34.58 3.76 -36.04
N PRO A 457 -35.83 3.42 -35.67
CA PRO A 457 -36.57 2.28 -36.21
C PRO A 457 -36.65 2.21 -37.73
N SER A 458 -36.70 3.35 -38.40
CA SER A 458 -36.71 3.43 -39.87
C SER A 458 -35.43 2.87 -40.53
N GLN A 459 -34.29 2.89 -39.84
CA GLN A 459 -33.00 2.45 -40.40
C GLN A 459 -32.90 0.92 -40.53
N TYR A 460 -33.71 0.17 -39.78
CA TYR A 460 -33.78 -1.30 -39.84
C TYR A 460 -35.16 -1.82 -40.23
N ALA A 461 -36.01 -0.96 -40.81
CA ALA A 461 -37.33 -1.34 -41.31
C ALA A 461 -37.29 -2.10 -42.65
N SER A 462 -36.12 -2.19 -43.30
CA SER A 462 -35.92 -2.89 -44.57
C SER A 462 -34.51 -3.45 -44.66
N ALA A 463 -34.31 -4.48 -45.48
CA ALA A 463 -32.99 -5.06 -45.67
C ALA A 463 -32.03 -4.08 -46.36
N GLY A 464 -30.76 -4.13 -45.98
CA GLY A 464 -29.73 -3.21 -46.44
C GLY A 464 -28.61 -3.04 -45.42
N THR A 465 -27.69 -2.13 -45.68
CA THR A 465 -26.59 -1.81 -44.76
C THR A 465 -26.61 -0.33 -44.39
N PHE A 466 -26.26 0.00 -43.15
CA PHE A 466 -26.05 1.38 -42.71
C PHE A 466 -24.93 1.47 -41.67
N VAL A 467 -24.38 2.67 -41.48
CA VAL A 467 -23.29 2.90 -40.53
C VAL A 467 -23.80 3.67 -39.32
N VAL A 468 -23.41 3.23 -38.12
CA VAL A 468 -23.63 3.94 -36.86
C VAL A 468 -22.29 4.43 -36.33
N VAL A 469 -22.23 5.72 -35.98
CA VAL A 469 -21.03 6.35 -35.44
C VAL A 469 -21.11 6.35 -33.91
N GLY A 470 -20.02 5.97 -33.26
CA GLY A 470 -19.83 6.00 -31.81
C GLY A 470 -18.71 6.94 -31.38
N ARG A 471 -18.84 7.50 -30.18
CA ARG A 471 -17.83 8.35 -29.54
C ARG A 471 -17.18 7.63 -28.36
N VAL A 472 -15.88 7.80 -28.22
CA VAL A 472 -15.10 7.37 -27.05
C VAL A 472 -14.81 8.61 -26.21
N ALA A 473 -15.12 8.56 -24.90
CA ALA A 473 -14.81 9.66 -23.99
C ALA A 473 -13.30 9.96 -23.97
N ASP A 474 -12.95 11.25 -23.89
CA ASP A 474 -11.56 11.74 -23.85
C ASP A 474 -10.70 11.40 -25.09
N SER A 475 -11.34 11.19 -26.25
CA SER A 475 -10.68 10.94 -27.53
C SER A 475 -11.33 11.72 -28.68
N THR A 476 -10.53 12.08 -29.69
CA THR A 476 -11.02 12.62 -30.97
C THR A 476 -11.36 11.51 -31.98
N LEU A 477 -11.08 10.24 -31.66
CA LEU A 477 -11.37 9.10 -32.53
C LEU A 477 -12.86 8.75 -32.50
N THR A 478 -13.41 8.45 -33.68
CA THR A 478 -14.79 7.98 -33.86
C THR A 478 -14.81 6.48 -34.15
N ALA A 479 -15.63 5.73 -33.42
CA ALA A 479 -15.92 4.33 -33.72
C ALA A 479 -16.97 4.25 -34.84
N THR A 480 -16.86 3.25 -35.71
CA THR A 480 -17.84 2.98 -36.77
C THR A 480 -18.33 1.54 -36.69
N ALA A 481 -19.65 1.37 -36.61
CA ALA A 481 -20.31 0.07 -36.73
C ALA A 481 -21.08 0.00 -38.05
N THR A 482 -20.74 -0.96 -38.89
CA THR A 482 -21.52 -1.31 -40.09
C THR A 482 -22.60 -2.30 -39.69
N VAL A 483 -23.86 -1.88 -39.75
CA VAL A 483 -25.03 -2.70 -39.47
C VAL A 483 -25.58 -3.26 -40.77
N THR A 484 -25.72 -4.58 -40.85
CA THR A 484 -26.36 -5.30 -41.97
C THR A 484 -27.72 -5.80 -41.52
N VAL A 485 -28.77 -5.33 -42.17
CA VAL A 485 -30.16 -5.75 -41.96
C VAL A 485 -30.51 -6.79 -43.01
N THR A 486 -30.86 -8.01 -42.59
CA THR A 486 -31.27 -9.08 -43.49
C THR A 486 -32.75 -9.42 -43.32
N VAL A 487 -33.39 -9.86 -44.42
CA VAL A 487 -34.73 -10.45 -44.36
C VAL A 487 -34.54 -11.91 -43.95
N THR A 488 -35.13 -12.33 -42.82
CA THR A 488 -35.05 -13.73 -42.40
C THR A 488 -36.28 -14.48 -42.90
N SER A 489 -36.09 -15.37 -43.87
CA SER A 489 -36.93 -16.56 -43.99
C SER A 489 -36.53 -17.49 -42.84
N VAL A 490 -37.32 -17.51 -41.77
CA VAL A 490 -36.98 -18.27 -40.56
C VAL A 490 -37.23 -19.76 -40.81
N LYS A 491 -36.15 -20.54 -40.97
CA LYS A 491 -36.16 -22.01 -40.87
C LYS A 491 -36.24 -22.37 -39.38
N PRO A 492 -37.20 -23.18 -38.91
CA PRO A 492 -37.19 -23.68 -37.54
C PRO A 492 -36.03 -24.65 -37.40
N VAL A 493 -35.18 -24.42 -36.39
CA VAL A 493 -34.13 -25.35 -35.99
C VAL A 493 -34.64 -26.06 -34.74
N TYR A 494 -34.92 -27.36 -34.84
CA TYR A 494 -35.09 -28.23 -33.68
C TYR A 494 -34.35 -29.55 -33.95
N TYR A 495 -33.29 -29.80 -33.17
CA TYR A 495 -32.49 -31.03 -33.21
C TYR A 495 -32.71 -31.79 -31.90
N GLY A 496 -33.08 -33.07 -31.99
CA GLY A 496 -33.09 -34.02 -30.87
C GLY A 496 -32.84 -35.44 -31.39
N SER A 497 -31.97 -36.21 -30.73
CA SER A 497 -31.54 -37.53 -31.20
C SER A 497 -32.51 -38.60 -30.79
N ASP A 498 -32.78 -39.51 -31.71
CA ASP A 498 -33.61 -40.69 -31.51
C ASP A 498 -33.10 -41.60 -30.37
N SER A 499 -31.79 -41.66 -30.13
CA SER A 499 -31.23 -42.68 -29.22
C SER A 499 -31.07 -42.28 -27.75
N GLY A 500 -31.61 -41.15 -27.29
CA GLY A 500 -31.55 -40.77 -25.85
C GLY A 500 -30.14 -40.74 -25.19
N THR A 501 -29.05 -40.83 -25.96
CA THR A 501 -27.68 -41.11 -25.46
C THR A 501 -26.95 -39.89 -24.88
N GLY A 502 -27.62 -38.74 -24.78
CA GLY A 502 -27.10 -37.56 -24.09
C GLY A 502 -28.07 -36.38 -24.11
N SER A 503 -28.09 -35.60 -23.03
CA SER A 503 -28.86 -34.34 -22.93
C SER A 503 -28.43 -33.40 -24.05
N SER A 504 -29.40 -32.76 -24.71
CA SER A 504 -29.10 -31.74 -25.72
C SER A 504 -28.06 -30.75 -25.20
N PRO A 505 -27.00 -30.43 -25.96
CA PRO A 505 -25.93 -29.54 -25.51
C PRO A 505 -26.39 -28.11 -25.21
N PHE A 506 -27.67 -27.79 -25.44
CA PHE A 506 -28.24 -26.46 -25.25
C PHE A 506 -29.18 -26.32 -24.05
N THR A 507 -29.78 -27.39 -23.50
CA THR A 507 -30.35 -27.47 -22.13
C THR A 507 -30.65 -28.94 -21.77
N PRO A 508 -30.73 -29.32 -20.48
CA PRO A 508 -31.23 -30.63 -20.06
C PRO A 508 -32.75 -30.84 -20.32
N ASP A 509 -33.44 -29.91 -20.98
CA ASP A 509 -34.91 -29.83 -21.04
C ASP A 509 -35.53 -30.15 -22.42
N PHE A 510 -34.80 -30.73 -23.37
CA PHE A 510 -35.28 -30.82 -24.76
C PHE A 510 -34.97 -32.15 -25.47
N TYR A 511 -36.02 -32.87 -25.87
CA TYR A 511 -35.97 -34.00 -26.81
C TYR A 511 -37.20 -34.02 -27.73
N ILE A 512 -36.97 -33.93 -29.04
CA ILE A 512 -37.92 -34.34 -30.09
C ILE A 512 -37.21 -35.46 -30.82
N GLY A 513 -37.85 -36.61 -31.01
CA GLY A 513 -37.30 -37.59 -31.93
C GLY A 513 -37.91 -37.50 -33.35
N GLN A 514 -37.37 -38.31 -34.23
CA GLN A 514 -37.58 -38.43 -35.68
C GLN A 514 -39.06 -38.41 -36.17
N LEU A 515 -39.50 -37.27 -36.67
CA LEU A 515 -40.86 -37.14 -37.21
C LEU A 515 -41.13 -38.14 -38.36
N GLY A 516 -42.17 -38.97 -38.23
CA GLY A 516 -42.64 -39.85 -39.30
C GLY A 516 -43.37 -39.08 -40.40
N TYR A 517 -43.16 -39.44 -41.66
CA TYR A 517 -43.86 -38.86 -42.81
C TYR A 517 -44.96 -39.80 -43.30
N GLY A 518 -46.18 -39.28 -43.47
CA GLY A 518 -47.18 -39.95 -44.29
C GLY A 518 -46.97 -39.54 -45.74
N THR A 519 -46.38 -40.40 -46.56
CA THR A 519 -46.21 -40.17 -48.01
C THR A 519 -46.86 -41.28 -48.82
N HIS A 520 -47.51 -40.91 -49.94
CA HIS A 520 -47.91 -41.88 -50.98
C HIS A 520 -46.76 -42.19 -51.95
N GLU A 521 -45.61 -41.53 -51.81
CA GLU A 521 -44.40 -41.76 -52.61
C GLU A 521 -43.44 -42.71 -51.88
N HIS A 522 -42.92 -43.71 -52.59
CA HIS A 522 -41.93 -44.67 -52.09
C HIS A 522 -40.62 -43.97 -51.70
N PHE A 523 -40.01 -44.40 -50.59
CA PHE A 523 -38.78 -43.85 -50.05
C PHE A 523 -37.59 -43.98 -51.02
N ASP A 524 -36.95 -42.86 -51.38
CA ASP A 524 -35.73 -42.82 -52.23
C ASP A 524 -34.46 -42.59 -51.39
N PRO A 525 -33.68 -43.65 -51.10
CA PRO A 525 -32.47 -43.57 -50.28
C PRO A 525 -31.33 -42.76 -50.92
N SER A 526 -31.35 -42.55 -52.25
CA SER A 526 -30.30 -41.78 -52.95
C SER A 526 -30.44 -40.27 -52.77
N SER A 527 -31.62 -39.80 -52.35
CA SER A 527 -31.91 -38.39 -52.10
C SER A 527 -31.49 -37.90 -50.71
N GLY A 528 -30.81 -38.75 -49.93
CA GLY A 528 -30.45 -38.48 -48.55
C GLY A 528 -31.64 -38.63 -47.62
N GLY A 529 -32.38 -39.73 -47.76
CA GLY A 529 -33.36 -40.16 -46.75
C GLY A 529 -32.75 -40.11 -45.34
N ASP A 530 -33.61 -40.05 -44.32
CA ASP A 530 -33.37 -39.52 -42.96
C ASP A 530 -32.19 -40.08 -42.13
N ASP A 531 -31.27 -40.86 -42.69
CA ASP A 531 -30.12 -41.40 -41.96
C ASP A 531 -28.77 -41.43 -42.69
N HIS A 532 -28.62 -41.07 -43.97
CA HIS A 532 -27.34 -41.35 -44.69
C HIS A 532 -26.11 -40.66 -44.05
N SER A 533 -26.33 -39.76 -43.08
CA SER A 533 -25.31 -39.18 -42.18
C SER A 533 -25.75 -39.06 -40.70
N GLY A 534 -26.77 -39.81 -40.26
CA GLY A 534 -27.22 -39.84 -38.86
C GLY A 534 -27.76 -38.51 -38.31
N SER A 535 -28.37 -37.68 -39.16
CA SER A 535 -28.86 -36.36 -38.77
C SER A 535 -30.37 -36.20 -39.02
N TYR A 536 -31.14 -36.29 -37.93
CA TYR A 536 -32.33 -35.50 -37.52
C TYR A 536 -33.25 -34.91 -38.62
N PHE A 537 -34.58 -35.05 -38.44
CA PHE A 537 -35.67 -34.45 -39.26
C PHE A 537 -35.24 -33.56 -40.45
N ASN A 538 -35.28 -34.12 -41.66
CA ASN A 538 -34.83 -33.45 -42.85
C ASN A 538 -35.91 -32.49 -43.40
N GLY A 539 -35.63 -31.19 -43.42
CA GLY A 539 -36.53 -30.18 -44.00
C GLY A 539 -36.88 -30.40 -45.48
N SER A 540 -36.05 -31.13 -46.24
CA SER A 540 -36.34 -31.55 -47.62
C SER A 540 -37.44 -32.61 -47.67
N GLY A 541 -37.38 -33.60 -46.75
CA GLY A 541 -38.43 -34.62 -46.59
C GLY A 541 -39.75 -33.99 -46.14
N ALA A 542 -39.69 -33.12 -45.13
CA ALA A 542 -40.85 -32.37 -44.62
C ALA A 542 -41.55 -31.53 -45.69
N ALA A 543 -40.78 -30.87 -46.58
CA ALA A 543 -41.33 -30.09 -47.67
C ALA A 543 -42.09 -30.96 -48.69
N LYS A 544 -41.65 -32.20 -48.92
CA LYS A 544 -42.27 -33.16 -49.85
C LYS A 544 -43.41 -33.97 -49.23
N ALA A 545 -43.44 -34.10 -47.91
CA ALA A 545 -44.45 -34.89 -47.22
C ALA A 545 -45.89 -34.40 -47.47
N THR A 546 -46.84 -35.34 -47.56
CA THR A 546 -48.27 -35.03 -47.56
C THR A 546 -48.69 -34.59 -46.17
N TRP A 547 -48.27 -35.35 -45.16
CA TRP A 547 -48.52 -35.09 -43.74
C TRP A 547 -47.24 -35.20 -42.92
N ILE A 548 -47.12 -34.35 -41.90
CA ILE A 548 -46.04 -34.33 -40.93
C ILE A 548 -46.64 -34.63 -39.56
N TYR A 549 -46.14 -35.69 -38.92
CA TYR A 549 -46.55 -36.13 -37.59
C TYR A 549 -45.39 -36.00 -36.60
N GLY A 550 -45.70 -35.84 -35.30
CA GLY A 550 -44.67 -35.70 -34.28
C GLY A 550 -44.63 -36.82 -33.27
N TYR A 551 -43.42 -37.28 -32.94
CA TYR A 551 -43.17 -37.98 -31.69
C TYR A 551 -42.28 -37.16 -30.77
N TRP A 552 -42.45 -37.40 -29.48
CA TRP A 552 -41.81 -36.70 -28.39
C TRP A 552 -41.34 -37.72 -27.37
N LEU A 553 -40.02 -37.89 -27.26
CA LEU A 553 -39.40 -38.69 -26.24
C LEU A 553 -39.50 -37.96 -24.90
N VAL A 554 -40.18 -38.58 -23.93
CA VAL A 554 -40.26 -38.02 -22.57
C VAL A 554 -39.01 -38.41 -21.79
N SER A 555 -38.08 -37.47 -21.72
CA SER A 555 -36.79 -37.67 -21.05
C SER A 555 -36.88 -37.58 -19.52
N GLY A 556 -35.94 -38.22 -18.82
CA GLY A 556 -35.81 -38.11 -17.37
C GLY A 556 -37.00 -38.69 -16.60
N LEU A 557 -37.59 -39.78 -17.10
CA LEU A 557 -38.69 -40.46 -16.42
C LEU A 557 -38.28 -40.93 -15.01
N SER A 558 -37.08 -41.50 -14.82
CA SER A 558 -36.69 -42.04 -13.50
C SER A 558 -36.43 -41.00 -12.42
N ALA A 559 -36.08 -39.76 -12.76
CA ALA A 559 -35.90 -38.70 -11.78
C ALA A 559 -36.15 -37.31 -12.39
N ALA A 560 -37.09 -36.57 -11.80
CA ALA A 560 -37.23 -35.15 -12.11
C ALA A 560 -35.95 -34.39 -11.67
N PRO A 561 -35.56 -33.31 -12.38
CA PRO A 561 -34.43 -32.49 -11.98
C PRO A 561 -34.55 -32.03 -10.52
N LYS A 562 -33.41 -31.97 -9.82
CA LYS A 562 -33.36 -31.61 -8.40
C LYS A 562 -34.14 -30.32 -8.13
N GLY A 563 -35.14 -30.39 -7.25
CA GLY A 563 -35.99 -29.25 -6.87
C GLY A 563 -37.27 -29.10 -7.70
N ILE A 564 -37.52 -29.98 -8.68
CA ILE A 564 -38.76 -30.04 -9.46
C ILE A 564 -39.48 -31.35 -9.13
N THR A 565 -40.80 -31.30 -8.94
CA THR A 565 -41.61 -32.52 -8.73
C THR A 565 -41.81 -33.25 -10.05
N ALA A 566 -42.03 -34.57 -9.99
CA ALA A 566 -42.38 -35.42 -11.14
C ALA A 566 -43.49 -34.79 -12.01
N ALA A 567 -44.55 -34.30 -11.36
CA ALA A 567 -45.67 -33.69 -12.06
C ALA A 567 -45.31 -32.38 -12.76
N ALA A 568 -44.59 -31.49 -12.07
CA ALA A 568 -44.14 -30.22 -12.65
C ALA A 568 -43.15 -30.45 -13.81
N TRP A 569 -42.32 -31.49 -13.71
CA TRP A 569 -41.41 -31.88 -14.76
C TRP A 569 -42.15 -32.37 -16.01
N GLY A 570 -43.14 -33.26 -15.85
CA GLY A 570 -44.00 -33.70 -16.94
C GLY A 570 -44.74 -32.55 -17.63
N GLN A 571 -45.25 -31.58 -16.87
CA GLN A 571 -45.89 -30.38 -17.43
C GLN A 571 -44.91 -29.52 -18.23
N LYS A 572 -43.69 -29.31 -17.74
CA LYS A 572 -42.67 -28.53 -18.43
C LYS A 572 -42.31 -29.18 -19.77
N GLN A 573 -42.11 -30.50 -19.80
CA GLN A 573 -41.86 -31.21 -21.06
C GLN A 573 -43.04 -31.08 -22.04
N ALA A 574 -44.28 -31.14 -21.56
CA ALA A 574 -45.47 -30.97 -22.39
C ALA A 574 -45.59 -29.56 -23.00
N GLN A 575 -45.23 -28.53 -22.25
CA GLN A 575 -45.18 -27.14 -22.75
C GLN A 575 -44.19 -26.99 -23.89
N VAL A 576 -43.00 -27.56 -23.72
CA VAL A 576 -41.95 -27.51 -24.74
C VAL A 576 -42.38 -28.30 -25.98
N ALA A 577 -42.96 -29.48 -25.80
CA ALA A 577 -43.52 -30.27 -26.90
C ALA A 577 -44.57 -29.50 -27.71
N TYR A 578 -45.50 -28.84 -27.02
CA TYR A 578 -46.53 -28.05 -27.69
C TYR A 578 -45.96 -26.80 -28.38
N GLN A 579 -44.96 -26.14 -27.78
CA GLN A 579 -44.32 -25.00 -28.42
C GLN A 579 -43.62 -25.40 -29.71
N ALA A 580 -42.83 -26.48 -29.69
CA ALA A 580 -42.18 -27.01 -30.89
C ALA A 580 -43.20 -27.37 -31.98
N PHE A 581 -44.31 -28.01 -31.58
CA PHE A 581 -45.40 -28.32 -32.49
C PHE A 581 -46.02 -27.07 -33.16
N GLN A 582 -46.26 -26.02 -32.39
CA GLN A 582 -46.76 -24.76 -32.92
C GLN A 582 -45.78 -24.12 -33.90
N ASP A 583 -44.49 -24.20 -33.62
CA ASP A 583 -43.46 -23.63 -34.49
C ASP A 583 -43.31 -24.42 -35.80
N LEU A 584 -43.43 -25.75 -35.75
CA LEU A 584 -43.56 -26.59 -36.95
C LEU A 584 -44.81 -26.21 -37.76
N SER A 585 -45.95 -26.04 -37.09
CA SER A 585 -47.23 -25.67 -37.74
C SER A 585 -47.17 -24.29 -38.40
N LYS A 586 -46.49 -23.32 -37.78
CA LYS A 586 -46.26 -21.99 -38.38
C LYS A 586 -45.46 -22.07 -39.67
N TYR A 587 -44.51 -23.00 -39.75
CA TYR A 587 -43.59 -23.09 -40.88
C TYR A 587 -44.09 -24.00 -42.01
N TYR A 588 -44.55 -25.21 -41.70
CA TYR A 588 -45.02 -26.19 -42.68
C TYR A 588 -46.54 -26.13 -42.91
N GLY A 589 -47.25 -25.26 -42.20
CA GLY A 589 -48.67 -25.01 -42.39
C GLY A 589 -49.54 -26.23 -42.10
N SER A 590 -50.56 -26.43 -42.93
CA SER A 590 -51.57 -27.49 -42.77
C SER A 590 -51.04 -28.92 -42.95
N LYS A 591 -49.78 -29.09 -43.33
CA LYS A 591 -49.13 -30.40 -43.40
C LYS A 591 -48.92 -31.01 -42.01
N VAL A 592 -48.74 -30.17 -40.99
CA VAL A 592 -48.50 -30.62 -39.62
C VAL A 592 -49.82 -31.05 -38.99
N LYS A 593 -49.90 -32.32 -38.60
CA LYS A 593 -51.07 -32.88 -37.93
C LYS A 593 -50.93 -32.78 -36.42
N PRO A 594 -51.96 -32.36 -35.67
CA PRO A 594 -51.91 -32.13 -34.23
C PRO A 594 -51.93 -33.45 -33.45
N VAL A 595 -50.94 -34.31 -33.69
CA VAL A 595 -50.75 -35.59 -33.01
C VAL A 595 -49.32 -35.65 -32.49
N VAL A 596 -49.19 -35.94 -31.20
CA VAL A 596 -47.91 -36.13 -30.51
C VAL A 596 -47.89 -37.54 -29.94
N PHE A 597 -46.94 -38.36 -30.39
CA PHE A 597 -46.67 -39.67 -29.79
C PHE A 597 -45.66 -39.52 -28.66
N VAL A 598 -46.04 -39.98 -27.48
CA VAL A 598 -45.13 -40.04 -26.34
C VAL A 598 -44.30 -41.30 -26.49
N ASP A 599 -43.03 -41.13 -26.77
CA ASP A 599 -42.05 -42.20 -26.87
C ASP A 599 -41.45 -42.48 -25.47
N VAL A 600 -41.42 -43.76 -25.09
CA VAL A 600 -41.08 -44.25 -23.75
C VAL A 600 -40.19 -45.49 -23.85
N GLU A 601 -38.89 -45.28 -23.96
CA GLU A 601 -37.87 -46.32 -24.14
C GLU A 601 -36.76 -46.22 -23.09
N ASP A 602 -35.93 -47.28 -22.96
CA ASP A 602 -34.74 -47.29 -22.09
C ASP A 602 -33.61 -46.46 -22.72
N CYS A 603 -33.02 -45.55 -21.96
CA CYS A 603 -32.02 -44.60 -22.44
C CYS A 603 -30.93 -44.44 -21.38
N GLY A 604 -29.69 -44.75 -21.78
CA GLY A 604 -28.49 -44.82 -20.92
C GLY A 604 -28.02 -43.49 -20.32
N GLY A 605 -28.88 -42.46 -20.30
CA GLY A 605 -28.68 -41.16 -19.69
C GLY A 605 -29.56 -40.87 -18.46
N GLY A 606 -30.37 -41.84 -18.01
CA GLY A 606 -31.21 -41.62 -16.83
C GLY A 606 -32.23 -42.70 -16.46
N LEU A 607 -32.19 -43.89 -17.06
CA LEU A 607 -33.17 -44.95 -16.78
C LEU A 607 -32.64 -46.12 -15.92
N ASP A 608 -31.41 -46.02 -15.43
CA ASP A 608 -30.74 -47.06 -14.62
C ASP A 608 -31.30 -47.25 -13.18
N ALA A 609 -32.42 -46.58 -12.83
CA ALA A 609 -33.13 -46.80 -11.58
C ALA A 609 -34.65 -46.94 -11.82
N LYS A 610 -35.20 -48.10 -11.43
CA LYS A 610 -36.60 -48.51 -11.65
C LYS A 610 -37.59 -47.79 -10.71
N ASP A 611 -37.74 -46.47 -10.84
CA ASP A 611 -38.75 -45.67 -10.09
C ASP A 611 -40.07 -45.53 -10.89
N TYR A 612 -40.80 -46.63 -11.01
CA TYR A 612 -42.04 -46.70 -11.78
C TYR A 612 -43.13 -45.72 -11.32
N THR A 613 -43.12 -45.33 -10.04
CA THR A 613 -44.10 -44.37 -9.52
C THR A 613 -43.82 -42.97 -10.06
N ASN A 614 -42.55 -42.55 -10.06
CA ASN A 614 -42.13 -41.28 -10.63
C ASN A 614 -42.39 -41.23 -12.15
N ASN A 615 -42.10 -42.33 -12.86
CA ASN A 615 -42.31 -42.46 -14.31
C ASN A 615 -43.80 -42.29 -14.67
N GLN A 616 -44.70 -43.00 -13.98
CA GLN A 616 -46.14 -42.86 -14.17
C GLN A 616 -46.61 -41.42 -13.90
N GLN A 617 -46.07 -40.74 -12.89
CA GLN A 617 -46.46 -39.35 -12.56
C GLN A 617 -46.02 -38.34 -13.62
N ILE A 618 -44.79 -38.45 -14.15
CA ILE A 618 -44.30 -37.58 -15.24
C ILE A 618 -45.15 -37.80 -16.49
N TYR A 619 -45.32 -39.05 -16.92
CA TYR A 619 -46.14 -39.40 -18.08
C TYR A 619 -47.58 -38.88 -17.93
N THR A 620 -48.20 -39.16 -16.78
CA THR A 620 -49.59 -38.73 -16.49
C THR A 620 -49.72 -37.21 -16.58
N SER A 621 -48.76 -36.48 -16.02
CA SER A 621 -48.79 -35.02 -16.01
C SER A 621 -48.53 -34.43 -17.38
N PHE A 622 -47.63 -35.03 -18.18
CA PHE A 622 -47.39 -34.65 -19.56
C PHE A 622 -48.66 -34.78 -20.41
N VAL A 623 -49.26 -35.98 -20.41
CA VAL A 623 -50.47 -36.28 -21.20
C VAL A 623 -51.64 -35.39 -20.78
N ASN A 624 -51.86 -35.23 -19.47
CA ASN A 624 -52.94 -34.39 -18.97
C ASN A 624 -52.73 -32.91 -19.33
N TRP A 625 -51.51 -32.40 -19.25
CA TRP A 625 -51.22 -31.01 -19.63
C TRP A 625 -51.56 -30.76 -21.09
N LEU A 626 -51.11 -31.61 -22.02
CA LEU A 626 -51.43 -31.49 -23.43
C LEU A 626 -52.95 -31.55 -23.67
N ARG A 627 -53.65 -32.52 -23.07
CA ARG A 627 -55.11 -32.63 -23.23
C ARG A 627 -55.88 -31.40 -22.76
N GLN A 628 -55.39 -30.75 -21.69
CA GLN A 628 -56.06 -29.61 -21.08
C GLN A 628 -55.70 -28.27 -21.73
N ASN A 629 -54.46 -28.14 -22.23
CA ASN A 629 -53.89 -26.84 -22.61
C ASN A 629 -53.49 -26.75 -24.09
N SER A 630 -53.72 -27.79 -24.88
CA SER A 630 -53.35 -27.81 -26.29
C SER A 630 -54.45 -28.40 -27.17
N THR A 631 -54.33 -28.17 -28.47
CA THR A 631 -55.17 -28.81 -29.48
C THR A 631 -54.62 -30.17 -29.93
N VAL A 632 -53.45 -30.59 -29.44
CA VAL A 632 -52.83 -31.84 -29.89
C VAL A 632 -53.51 -33.04 -29.24
N LYS A 633 -53.67 -34.10 -30.03
CA LYS A 633 -54.02 -35.44 -29.56
C LYS A 633 -52.76 -36.19 -29.20
N VAL A 634 -52.82 -36.94 -28.11
CA VAL A 634 -51.66 -37.62 -27.54
C VAL A 634 -51.83 -39.12 -27.69
N GLY A 635 -50.85 -39.78 -28.29
CA GLY A 635 -50.70 -41.24 -28.33
C GLY A 635 -49.48 -41.67 -27.51
N THR A 636 -49.28 -42.98 -27.30
CA THR A 636 -48.10 -43.50 -26.58
C THR A 636 -47.45 -44.61 -27.39
N TYR A 637 -46.20 -44.39 -27.76
CA TYR A 637 -45.34 -45.30 -28.51
C TYR A 637 -44.38 -45.98 -27.54
N SER A 638 -44.38 -47.32 -27.50
CA SER A 638 -43.42 -48.15 -26.75
C SER A 638 -43.81 -49.62 -26.87
N SER A 639 -42.83 -50.52 -26.90
CA SER A 639 -43.09 -51.95 -27.07
C SER A 639 -43.66 -52.61 -25.80
N PRO A 640 -44.60 -53.57 -25.94
CA PRO A 640 -45.13 -54.31 -24.79
C PRO A 640 -44.07 -55.10 -23.99
N SER A 641 -42.96 -55.50 -24.62
CA SER A 641 -41.84 -56.21 -24.00
C SER A 641 -41.02 -55.30 -23.08
N GLU A 642 -40.85 -54.02 -23.44
CA GLU A 642 -40.12 -53.02 -22.65
C GLU A 642 -40.91 -52.50 -21.43
N TRP A 643 -42.25 -52.37 -21.54
CA TRP A 643 -43.10 -51.85 -20.46
C TRP A 643 -42.93 -52.58 -19.13
N GLY A 644 -43.00 -53.92 -19.16
CA GLY A 644 -43.11 -54.72 -17.95
C GLY A 644 -41.82 -54.79 -17.13
N SER A 645 -40.66 -54.61 -17.79
CA SER A 645 -39.36 -54.98 -17.20
C SER A 645 -38.28 -53.89 -17.23
N LEU A 646 -38.39 -52.90 -18.14
CA LEU A 646 -37.33 -51.92 -18.41
C LEU A 646 -37.74 -50.48 -18.05
N THR A 647 -38.90 -49.99 -18.52
CA THR A 647 -39.19 -48.54 -18.47
C THR A 647 -40.29 -48.15 -17.48
N MET A 648 -41.51 -48.71 -17.57
CA MET A 648 -42.67 -48.21 -16.82
C MET A 648 -43.17 -49.13 -15.69
N GLY A 649 -42.72 -50.39 -15.68
CA GLY A 649 -43.09 -51.41 -14.70
C GLY A 649 -44.43 -52.10 -15.04
N SER A 650 -44.64 -53.28 -14.47
CA SER A 650 -45.80 -54.15 -14.78
C SER A 650 -47.19 -53.56 -14.45
N ASN A 651 -47.24 -52.46 -13.68
CA ASN A 651 -48.47 -51.79 -13.25
C ASN A 651 -48.77 -50.52 -14.05
N PHE A 652 -48.00 -50.22 -15.10
CA PHE A 652 -48.22 -49.05 -15.94
C PHE A 652 -49.62 -49.07 -16.56
N ALA A 653 -50.36 -47.99 -16.35
CA ALA A 653 -51.68 -47.79 -16.93
C ALA A 653 -51.63 -46.55 -17.83
N PRO A 654 -51.51 -46.73 -19.16
CA PRO A 654 -51.45 -45.59 -20.06
C PRO A 654 -52.78 -44.85 -20.06
N LEU A 655 -52.74 -43.53 -20.11
CA LEU A 655 -53.94 -42.70 -20.15
C LEU A 655 -54.52 -42.58 -21.56
N THR A 656 -53.88 -43.19 -22.55
CA THR A 656 -54.23 -43.20 -23.98
C THR A 656 -54.66 -44.60 -24.44
N PRO A 657 -55.76 -45.18 -23.91
CA PRO A 657 -56.20 -46.52 -24.27
C PRO A 657 -56.53 -46.63 -25.77
N GLY A 658 -56.01 -47.69 -26.41
CA GLY A 658 -56.26 -48.01 -27.83
C GLY A 658 -55.26 -47.45 -28.83
N TYR A 659 -54.19 -46.80 -28.36
CA TYR A 659 -53.12 -46.23 -29.21
C TYR A 659 -51.75 -46.68 -28.71
N TYR A 660 -51.58 -47.99 -28.58
CA TYR A 660 -50.32 -48.63 -28.23
C TYR A 660 -49.72 -49.20 -29.49
N TRP A 661 -48.49 -48.79 -29.75
CA TRP A 661 -47.76 -49.18 -30.95
C TRP A 661 -46.75 -50.25 -30.54
N VAL A 662 -46.71 -51.36 -31.29
CA VAL A 662 -45.49 -52.08 -31.73
C VAL A 662 -45.93 -53.48 -32.19
N ALA A 663 -45.62 -53.79 -33.45
CA ALA A 663 -45.39 -55.16 -33.89
C ALA A 663 -43.88 -55.44 -33.68
N ASP A 664 -43.55 -56.15 -32.61
CA ASP A 664 -42.20 -56.65 -32.30
C ASP A 664 -41.99 -57.97 -33.08
N TYR A 665 -40.83 -58.25 -33.72
CA TYR A 665 -40.32 -59.62 -34.10
C TYR A 665 -39.20 -59.62 -35.19
N PRO A 666 -38.38 -60.71 -35.32
CA PRO A 666 -37.46 -61.36 -34.37
C PRO A 666 -35.97 -61.07 -34.68
N ASP A 667 -35.13 -61.30 -33.67
CA ASP A 667 -33.65 -61.29 -33.65
C ASP A 667 -32.89 -61.42 -34.99
N VAL A 668 -31.96 -60.49 -35.18
CA VAL A 668 -30.80 -60.47 -36.09
C VAL A 668 -31.03 -61.02 -37.51
N GLY A 669 -31.44 -60.11 -38.40
CA GLY A 669 -31.27 -60.25 -39.86
C GLY A 669 -32.51 -60.64 -40.67
N GLY A 670 -33.69 -60.72 -40.06
CA GLY A 670 -34.95 -60.98 -40.77
C GLY A 670 -35.64 -59.70 -41.26
N HIS A 671 -36.02 -59.65 -42.54
CA HIS A 671 -37.02 -58.68 -43.02
C HIS A 671 -38.40 -59.03 -42.41
N PRO A 672 -39.32 -58.06 -42.22
CA PRO A 672 -40.69 -58.38 -41.82
C PRO A 672 -41.32 -59.36 -42.80
N ASP A 673 -42.11 -60.32 -42.30
CA ASP A 673 -42.89 -61.22 -43.15
C ASP A 673 -43.80 -60.37 -44.04
N GLN A 674 -43.53 -60.35 -45.35
CA GLN A 674 -44.31 -59.57 -46.32
C GLN A 674 -45.80 -59.96 -46.32
N ASN A 675 -46.14 -61.16 -45.85
CA ASN A 675 -47.53 -61.58 -45.72
C ASN A 675 -48.26 -60.93 -44.53
N ALA A 676 -47.53 -60.38 -43.56
CA ALA A 676 -48.09 -59.58 -42.47
C ALA A 676 -48.34 -58.12 -42.89
N LEU A 677 -47.72 -57.66 -43.98
CA LEU A 677 -47.84 -56.31 -44.53
C LEU A 677 -49.08 -56.15 -45.40
N THR A 678 -50.26 -56.47 -44.84
CA THR A 678 -51.53 -56.38 -45.55
C THR A 678 -52.50 -55.47 -44.80
N PRO A 679 -53.44 -54.77 -45.48
CA PRO A 679 -54.49 -53.98 -44.83
C PRO A 679 -55.39 -54.79 -43.89
N SER A 680 -55.36 -56.13 -44.00
CA SER A 680 -56.07 -57.08 -43.14
C SER A 680 -55.36 -57.38 -41.81
N ASN A 681 -54.19 -56.79 -41.55
CA ASN A 681 -53.49 -56.95 -40.28
C ASN A 681 -54.34 -56.37 -39.12
N PRO A 682 -54.65 -57.15 -38.06
CA PRO A 682 -55.49 -56.65 -36.96
C PRO A 682 -54.86 -55.50 -36.16
N PHE A 683 -53.57 -55.21 -36.35
CA PHE A 683 -52.84 -54.14 -35.68
C PHE A 683 -52.96 -52.77 -36.36
N TRP A 684 -53.63 -52.66 -37.52
CA TRP A 684 -53.97 -51.37 -38.12
C TRP A 684 -54.91 -50.57 -37.22
N VAL A 685 -54.40 -49.52 -36.59
CA VAL A 685 -55.19 -48.63 -35.73
C VAL A 685 -55.59 -47.37 -36.49
N ASN A 686 -56.80 -46.88 -36.21
CA ASN A 686 -57.23 -45.57 -36.74
C ASN A 686 -56.30 -44.49 -36.18
N PHE A 687 -55.62 -43.78 -37.07
CA PHE A 687 -54.71 -42.74 -36.65
C PHE A 687 -55.50 -41.57 -36.05
N PRO A 688 -55.11 -41.02 -34.89
CA PRO A 688 -55.88 -39.99 -34.21
C PRO A 688 -56.28 -38.84 -35.14
N GLN A 689 -57.59 -38.56 -35.23
CA GLN A 689 -58.20 -37.49 -36.04
C GLN A 689 -58.00 -37.57 -37.56
N THR A 690 -57.70 -38.76 -38.07
CA THR A 690 -57.80 -39.04 -39.52
C THR A 690 -58.78 -40.20 -39.74
N SER A 691 -59.23 -40.36 -40.98
CA SER A 691 -59.89 -41.60 -41.42
C SER A 691 -58.88 -42.65 -41.90
N GLU A 692 -57.58 -42.37 -41.75
CA GLU A 692 -56.49 -43.25 -42.19
C GLU A 692 -56.21 -44.26 -41.06
N GLN A 693 -56.07 -45.53 -41.43
CA GLN A 693 -55.48 -46.52 -40.55
C GLN A 693 -53.96 -46.50 -40.77
N ALA A 694 -53.20 -46.61 -39.69
CA ALA A 694 -51.74 -46.73 -39.76
C ALA A 694 -51.24 -47.84 -38.83
N GLU A 695 -50.10 -48.41 -39.19
CA GLU A 695 -49.30 -49.31 -38.36
C GLU A 695 -47.88 -48.73 -38.29
N ILE A 696 -47.35 -48.55 -37.07
CA ILE A 696 -45.98 -48.07 -36.85
C ILE A 696 -45.11 -49.29 -36.55
N TRP A 697 -43.97 -49.37 -37.26
CA TRP A 697 -43.02 -50.47 -37.20
C TRP A 697 -41.74 -50.02 -36.50
N GLN A 698 -41.27 -50.82 -35.54
CA GLN A 698 -39.95 -50.67 -34.91
C GLN A 698 -39.05 -51.78 -35.46
N PHE A 699 -37.85 -51.43 -35.94
CA PHE A 699 -36.87 -52.39 -36.45
C PHE A 699 -35.58 -52.25 -35.66
N GLU A 700 -35.06 -53.36 -35.12
CA GLU A 700 -33.84 -53.37 -34.32
C GLU A 700 -32.65 -53.97 -35.10
N GLY A 701 -32.34 -53.44 -36.29
CA GLY A 701 -31.31 -54.02 -37.16
C GLY A 701 -30.55 -53.00 -38.00
N THR A 702 -29.23 -53.11 -38.06
CA THR A 702 -28.43 -52.20 -38.88
C THR A 702 -28.31 -52.70 -40.32
N PRO A 703 -28.60 -51.89 -41.34
CA PRO A 703 -29.18 -50.55 -41.29
C PRO A 703 -30.71 -50.54 -41.46
N ASP A 704 -31.38 -49.61 -40.75
CA ASP A 704 -32.84 -49.57 -40.59
C ASP A 704 -33.64 -49.32 -41.89
N TYR A 705 -32.98 -48.90 -42.98
CA TYR A 705 -33.64 -48.52 -44.24
C TYR A 705 -34.19 -49.68 -45.07
N ASN A 706 -33.93 -50.94 -44.70
CA ASN A 706 -34.40 -52.09 -45.48
C ASN A 706 -35.90 -52.38 -45.33
N VAL A 707 -36.54 -51.95 -44.23
CA VAL A 707 -37.97 -52.17 -43.97
C VAL A 707 -38.85 -51.21 -44.79
N ALA A 708 -38.53 -49.92 -44.80
CA ALA A 708 -39.30 -48.91 -45.52
C ALA A 708 -39.41 -49.14 -47.05
N ARG A 709 -38.52 -49.95 -47.64
CA ARG A 709 -38.56 -50.30 -49.07
C ARG A 709 -39.55 -51.42 -49.42
N VAL A 710 -39.97 -52.22 -48.44
CA VAL A 710 -40.83 -53.40 -48.64
C VAL A 710 -42.21 -53.24 -48.02
N LEU A 711 -42.46 -52.15 -47.29
CA LEU A 711 -43.79 -51.74 -46.85
C LEU A 711 -44.63 -51.30 -48.07
N PRO A 712 -45.90 -51.73 -48.18
CA PRO A 712 -46.80 -51.39 -49.28
C PRO A 712 -47.11 -49.89 -49.43
#